data_AF-A0AAZ3RP58-F1
#
_entry.id   AF-A0AAZ3RP58-F1
#
_cell.length_a   1.000
_cell.length_b   1.000
_cell.length_c   1.000
_cell.angle_alpha   90.00
_cell.angle_beta   90.00
_cell.angle_gamma   90.00
#
_symmetry.space_group_name_H-M   'P 1'
#
loop_
_entity.id
_entity.type
_entity.pdbx_description
1 polymer ?
#
loop_
_entity_poly.entity_id
_entity_poly.type
_entity_poly.pdbx_seq_one_letter_code
_entity_poly.pdbx_strand_id
1 'polypeptide(L)'
;MKLNVDHGGECRLKSGLRKYACHLTLDPNTANPNLILSEGNRKVTRVVEDQHYEDHPDRLDHPQVLCREGLSGGRYYWEVERDGDGAFIGVAYKGMKRKGREDDRRIRHNKESWCLVCYDSAYNFYHNGVIRYSRSDTCPDSDRVGVYLDWPAGTLSFYSVSSSGTLTHLHTEHTTFTEPLYPGFIMYSSDYTSLTLCQIDDQHIQRDHGGESWTKPGPEDTRDHGGESCTKPGPEDTRDHGGESCTKPGPEDTRDHGGECCIEPGPEDTRDHGGESCIKPGPEKWIPQSCKTCDHVEDSTHWLQIEPLTSTVQGVTMFRHRTPKGSYECTVSGLRWLCERDVILKYHFRNWEPYSQLLKDMQYTQGGPLLDITMELGELEEVHLPHFVCLGTNPSLRNEMKILHVEEHGVSLEEVHEVTRFHVKILHPKFSAISLILRLLSWNVDVHCELMLYLTVMKETLIPRLYLFPSNPGQIQAVEQQESKFQGSKRFPITRPERSFKLNSYFRLNIPCSTAINPPRIHLIQRDTTPSFFKAIVKITGIDIEMELFSDDERIVWTEIVSRDEYYQNQALTLSGIPAEEFLKKHRSELIQGVKNPMPIADDLLSKSMIGDEEYSRIKAETTEQERMRELLNAVLPKGPEVMGACLKALSEHEHHLVKYLRESST
;
A
#
# COMPACT_ATOMS: atom_id res chain seq x y z
N MET A 1 46.40 44.11 -30.15
CA MET A 1 46.39 42.77 -29.54
C MET A 1 44.94 42.44 -29.20
N LYS A 2 44.33 41.50 -29.93
CA LYS A 2 42.96 41.03 -29.73
C LYS A 2 43.02 39.99 -28.60
N LEU A 3 42.23 40.17 -27.53
CA LEU A 3 42.02 39.13 -26.52
C LEU A 3 40.67 38.48 -26.80
N ASN A 4 40.73 37.17 -27.03
CA ASN A 4 39.64 36.27 -27.33
C ASN A 4 38.87 35.95 -26.04
N VAL A 5 37.55 36.05 -26.06
CA VAL A 5 36.65 35.58 -25.01
C VAL A 5 36.12 34.21 -25.43
N ASP A 6 36.75 33.15 -24.93
CA ASP A 6 36.18 31.81 -25.00
C ASP A 6 35.22 31.61 -23.82
N HIS A 7 34.03 31.12 -24.16
CA HIS A 7 32.89 30.89 -23.28
C HIS A 7 33.17 29.76 -22.26
N GLY A 8 33.50 30.16 -21.02
CA GLY A 8 33.41 29.29 -19.82
C GLY A 8 32.02 29.42 -19.19
N GLY A 9 31.38 28.27 -18.94
CA GLY A 9 29.94 28.11 -18.68
C GLY A 9 29.35 28.90 -17.50
N GLU A 10 28.02 29.06 -17.56
CA GLU A 10 27.18 29.62 -16.51
C GLU A 10 27.40 28.90 -15.17
N CYS A 11 28.25 29.49 -14.31
CA CYS A 11 28.33 29.13 -12.90
C CYS A 11 27.17 29.84 -12.18
N ARG A 12 25.98 29.22 -12.14
CA ARG A 12 24.85 29.75 -11.36
C ARG A 12 25.06 29.46 -9.87
N LEU A 13 25.51 30.49 -9.13
CA LEU A 13 25.42 30.57 -7.67
C LEU A 13 23.98 30.25 -7.21
N LYS A 14 23.81 29.31 -6.25
CA LYS A 14 22.52 29.00 -5.61
C LYS A 14 21.92 30.26 -4.98
N SER A 15 20.84 30.80 -5.52
CA SER A 15 20.05 31.87 -4.88
C SER A 15 19.05 31.26 -3.89
N GLY A 16 19.03 31.72 -2.63
CA GLY A 16 17.95 31.42 -1.67
C GLY A 16 18.39 30.81 -0.33
N LEU A 17 17.40 30.56 0.56
CA LEU A 17 17.60 30.03 1.92
C LEU A 17 18.10 28.58 1.96
N ARG A 18 17.83 27.79 0.91
CA ARG A 18 18.24 26.38 0.78
C ARG A 18 19.76 26.17 0.80
N LYS A 19 20.58 27.22 0.63
CA LYS A 19 22.05 27.13 0.80
C LYS A 19 22.48 26.87 2.25
N TYR A 20 21.59 27.09 3.21
CA TYR A 20 21.80 26.81 4.63
C TYR A 20 21.16 25.47 5.05
N ALA A 21 20.80 24.61 4.10
CA ALA A 21 20.15 23.34 4.38
C ALA A 21 20.95 22.49 5.39
N CYS A 22 20.26 21.89 6.36
CA CYS A 22 20.86 21.00 7.33
C CYS A 22 20.12 19.66 7.38
N HIS A 23 20.88 18.60 7.66
CA HIS A 23 20.34 17.27 7.91
C HIS A 23 19.92 17.15 9.37
N LEU A 24 18.67 16.73 9.58
CA LEU A 24 18.08 16.54 10.91
C LEU A 24 17.56 15.10 11.03
N THR A 25 17.61 14.58 12.24
CA THR A 25 17.15 13.22 12.58
C THR A 25 16.35 13.26 13.86
N LEU A 26 15.17 12.63 13.88
CA LEU A 26 14.36 12.51 15.09
C LEU A 26 15.04 11.61 16.10
N ASP A 27 15.07 12.02 17.37
CA ASP A 27 15.73 11.30 18.45
C ASP A 27 14.75 10.34 19.16
N PRO A 28 14.94 9.00 19.01
CA PRO A 28 14.10 8.00 19.68
C PRO A 28 14.14 8.09 21.21
N ASN A 29 15.20 8.67 21.78
CA ASN A 29 15.34 8.87 23.23
C ASN A 29 14.44 9.98 23.76
N THR A 30 13.99 10.88 22.89
CA THR A 30 13.06 11.97 23.24
C THR A 30 11.61 11.65 22.91
N ALA A 31 11.38 10.74 21.95
CA ALA A 31 10.06 10.40 21.43
C ALA A 31 9.12 9.87 22.53
N ASN A 32 7.91 10.39 22.57
CA ASN A 32 6.87 9.86 23.44
C ASN A 32 6.40 8.45 22.98
N PRO A 33 6.00 7.55 23.90
CA PRO A 33 5.49 6.22 23.54
C PRO A 33 4.30 6.20 22.59
N ASN A 34 3.50 7.27 22.49
CA ASN A 34 2.42 7.33 21.48
C ASN A 34 2.90 7.74 20.09
N LEU A 35 4.20 7.75 19.82
CA LEU A 35 4.78 8.10 18.53
C LEU A 35 5.52 6.92 17.91
N ILE A 36 5.43 6.77 16.60
CA ILE A 36 6.29 5.88 15.81
C ILE A 36 7.23 6.75 14.98
N LEU A 37 8.52 6.43 15.05
CA LEU A 37 9.54 6.98 14.16
C LEU A 37 9.77 6.01 13.01
N SER A 38 9.74 6.51 11.78
CA SER A 38 9.90 5.72 10.55
C SER A 38 10.78 6.46 9.53
N GLU A 39 11.03 5.83 8.38
CA GLU A 39 11.85 6.40 7.28
C GLU A 39 13.25 6.85 7.72
N GLY A 40 13.91 6.01 8.53
CA GLY A 40 15.23 6.32 9.09
C GLY A 40 15.18 7.44 10.14
N ASN A 41 14.14 7.47 10.98
CA ASN A 41 13.88 8.51 11.97
C ASN A 41 13.70 9.91 11.37
N ARG A 42 13.08 9.99 10.19
CA ARG A 42 12.74 11.27 9.55
C ARG A 42 11.26 11.57 9.57
N LYS A 43 10.43 10.54 9.75
CA LYS A 43 8.98 10.66 9.82
C LYS A 43 8.48 10.28 11.19
N VAL A 44 7.55 11.09 11.71
CA VAL A 44 6.83 10.82 12.95
C VAL A 44 5.33 10.66 12.67
N THR A 45 4.74 9.63 13.26
CA THR A 45 3.29 9.38 13.27
C THR A 45 2.83 9.15 14.70
N ARG A 46 1.57 9.49 14.99
CA ARG A 46 0.95 9.20 16.30
C ARG A 46 0.16 7.92 16.24
N VAL A 47 0.26 7.10 17.28
CA VAL A 47 -0.46 5.84 17.45
C VAL A 47 -1.19 5.79 18.78
N VAL A 48 -2.27 5.02 18.82
CA VAL A 48 -3.09 4.80 20.02
C VAL A 48 -2.39 3.89 21.02
N GLU A 49 -1.67 2.88 20.53
CA GLU A 49 -0.95 1.92 21.36
C GLU A 49 0.45 2.44 21.71
N ASP A 50 0.81 2.33 22.99
CA ASP A 50 2.13 2.70 23.49
C ASP A 50 3.21 1.82 22.83
N GLN A 51 4.16 2.48 22.17
CA GLN A 51 5.33 1.86 21.58
C GLN A 51 6.37 1.52 22.67
N HIS A 52 7.07 0.41 22.46
CA HIS A 52 8.11 -0.05 23.37
C HIS A 52 9.39 0.77 23.13
N TYR A 53 9.52 1.88 23.84
CA TYR A 53 10.77 2.60 23.96
C TYR A 53 11.41 2.39 25.34
N GLU A 54 12.74 2.25 25.39
CA GLU A 54 13.46 2.13 26.66
C GLU A 54 13.29 3.40 27.52
N ASP A 55 13.22 3.24 28.84
CA ASP A 55 13.15 4.40 29.73
C ASP A 55 14.39 5.29 29.57
N HIS A 56 14.17 6.58 29.29
CA HIS A 56 15.25 7.55 29.09
C HIS A 56 14.92 8.89 29.77
N PRO A 57 15.90 9.59 30.39
CA PRO A 57 15.67 10.87 31.05
C PRO A 57 15.15 11.96 30.12
N ASP A 58 15.54 11.93 28.84
CA ASP A 58 15.13 12.91 27.83
C ASP A 58 13.74 12.63 27.22
N ARG A 59 13.10 11.52 27.58
CA ARG A 59 11.82 11.06 27.03
C ARG A 59 10.68 12.01 27.40
N LEU A 60 9.96 12.46 26.38
CA LEU A 60 8.81 13.35 26.53
C LEU A 60 7.57 12.55 26.88
N ASP A 61 6.83 13.04 27.87
CA ASP A 61 5.61 12.41 28.39
C ASP A 61 4.32 12.85 27.68
N HIS A 62 4.43 13.82 26.77
CA HIS A 62 3.40 14.21 25.82
C HIS A 62 3.80 13.84 24.41
N PRO A 63 2.85 13.60 23.47
CA PRO A 63 3.10 13.25 22.07
C PRO A 63 3.96 14.29 21.31
N GLN A 64 5.26 14.25 21.58
CA GLN A 64 6.28 15.18 21.11
C GLN A 64 7.58 14.40 20.86
N VAL A 65 8.39 14.91 19.95
CA VAL A 65 9.74 14.42 19.67
C VAL A 65 10.64 15.58 19.30
N LEU A 66 11.92 15.53 19.69
CA LEU A 66 12.95 16.46 19.25
C LEU A 66 13.92 15.76 18.29
N CYS A 67 14.59 16.56 17.46
CA CYS A 67 15.73 16.10 16.70
C CYS A 67 16.96 15.93 17.60
N ARG A 68 17.90 15.10 17.16
CA ARG A 68 19.16 14.85 17.86
C ARG A 68 20.13 16.03 17.75
N GLU A 69 20.07 16.74 16.64
CA GLU A 69 20.98 17.82 16.29
C GLU A 69 20.56 19.13 16.97
N GLY A 70 21.42 19.67 17.84
CA GLY A 70 21.27 21.00 18.43
C GLY A 70 21.90 22.07 17.54
N LEU A 71 21.09 23.00 17.05
CA LEU A 71 21.49 24.05 16.12
C LEU A 71 21.99 25.29 16.89
N SER A 72 23.23 25.70 16.64
CA SER A 72 23.85 26.87 17.30
C SER A 72 24.99 27.47 16.50
N GLY A 73 25.27 28.76 16.68
CA GLY A 73 26.45 29.43 16.10
C GLY A 73 26.42 29.69 14.59
N GLY A 74 25.42 29.19 13.87
CA GLY A 74 25.32 29.31 12.41
C GLY A 74 23.93 29.66 11.89
N ARG A 75 23.77 29.54 10.57
CA ARG A 75 22.50 29.64 9.86
C ARG A 75 22.06 28.28 9.39
N TYR A 76 20.80 27.95 9.61
CA TYR A 76 20.24 26.64 9.32
C TYR A 76 18.91 26.78 8.60
N TYR A 77 18.63 25.83 7.72
CA TYR A 77 17.39 25.73 7.00
C TYR A 77 16.96 24.27 6.90
N TRP A 78 15.69 23.99 7.13
CA TRP A 78 15.12 22.66 6.91
C TRP A 78 13.66 22.78 6.48
N GLU A 79 13.16 21.73 5.84
CA GLU A 79 11.77 21.63 5.37
C GLU A 79 11.08 20.46 6.05
N VAL A 80 9.82 20.66 6.40
CA VAL A 80 8.95 19.67 7.02
C VAL A 80 7.70 19.56 6.17
N GLU A 81 7.40 18.34 5.74
CA GLU A 81 6.18 18.01 5.01
C GLU A 81 5.16 17.41 5.96
N ARG A 82 3.92 17.88 5.83
CA ARG A 82 2.76 17.43 6.59
C ARG A 82 1.93 16.49 5.73
N ASP A 83 1.38 15.47 6.36
CA ASP A 83 0.25 14.71 5.83
C ASP A 83 -0.86 14.78 6.90
N GLY A 84 -2.03 15.32 6.57
CA GLY A 84 -3.18 15.48 7.48
C GLY A 84 -3.42 16.88 8.08
N ASP A 85 -4.35 16.97 9.03
CA ASP A 85 -5.07 18.22 9.39
C ASP A 85 -4.26 19.32 10.12
N GLY A 86 -3.01 19.07 10.51
CA GLY A 86 -2.21 20.09 11.19
C GLY A 86 -0.74 19.76 11.37
N ALA A 87 0.12 20.77 11.30
CA ALA A 87 1.55 20.68 11.59
C ALA A 87 1.91 21.55 12.79
N PHE A 88 2.56 20.95 13.78
CA PHE A 88 3.09 21.67 14.94
C PHE A 88 4.61 21.57 14.89
N ILE A 89 5.22 22.61 14.33
CA ILE A 89 6.65 22.65 14.03
C ILE A 89 7.28 23.66 14.98
N GLY A 90 8.16 23.17 15.84
CA GLY A 90 8.79 23.99 16.85
C GLY A 90 10.29 23.80 16.96
N VAL A 91 10.88 24.66 17.78
CA VAL A 91 12.25 24.55 18.26
C VAL A 91 12.23 24.77 19.77
N ALA A 92 13.10 24.06 20.49
CA ALA A 92 13.20 24.18 21.94
C ALA A 92 14.65 24.13 22.41
N TYR A 93 14.95 24.77 23.55
CA TYR A 93 16.23 24.57 24.23
C TYR A 93 16.32 23.18 24.85
N LYS A 94 17.56 22.70 25.06
CA LYS A 94 17.79 21.41 25.72
C LYS A 94 17.18 21.36 27.12
N GLY A 95 17.29 22.47 27.85
CA GLY A 95 16.79 22.65 29.22
C GLY A 95 15.28 22.56 29.38
N MET A 96 14.51 22.51 28.27
CA MET A 96 13.07 22.30 28.32
C MET A 96 12.74 21.05 29.14
N LYS A 97 11.90 21.24 30.18
CA LYS A 97 11.51 20.16 31.08
C LYS A 97 10.82 19.04 30.31
N ARG A 98 11.19 17.79 30.63
CA ARG A 98 10.66 16.58 29.99
C ARG A 98 9.50 15.94 30.75
N LYS A 99 9.44 16.22 32.06
CA LYS A 99 8.44 15.71 33.02
C LYS A 99 8.00 16.83 33.96
N GLY A 100 6.73 16.84 34.39
CA GLY A 100 6.21 17.83 35.36
C GLY A 100 4.81 18.36 35.03
N ARG A 101 4.48 19.59 35.49
CA ARG A 101 3.19 20.26 35.19
C ARG A 101 3.01 20.46 33.68
N GLU A 102 1.76 20.44 33.25
CA GLU A 102 1.35 20.35 31.84
C GLU A 102 1.92 21.46 30.93
N ASP A 103 2.05 22.69 31.44
CA ASP A 103 2.51 23.85 30.67
C ASP A 103 4.04 23.94 30.52
N ASP A 104 4.80 23.48 31.51
CA ASP A 104 6.28 23.59 31.51
C ASP A 104 6.94 22.67 30.45
N ARG A 105 6.27 21.57 30.09
CA ARG A 105 6.84 20.46 29.29
C ARG A 105 6.43 20.43 27.81
N ARG A 106 5.52 21.32 27.40
CA ARG A 106 5.00 21.38 26.02
C ARG A 106 5.76 22.45 25.24
N ILE A 107 6.36 22.06 24.12
CA ILE A 107 6.70 23.00 23.04
C ILE A 107 5.44 23.81 22.78
N ARG A 108 5.53 25.15 22.76
CA ARG A 108 4.43 26.16 22.73
C ARG A 108 4.21 26.89 24.05
N HIS A 109 4.21 26.17 25.17
CA HIS A 109 3.64 26.64 26.44
C HIS A 109 4.67 27.12 27.47
N ASN A 110 5.95 27.16 27.08
CA ASN A 110 7.03 27.64 27.93
C ASN A 110 7.87 28.72 27.23
N LYS A 111 8.69 29.41 28.00
CA LYS A 111 9.65 30.44 27.55
C LYS A 111 10.87 29.87 26.80
N GLU A 112 10.99 28.55 26.74
CA GLU A 112 12.15 27.82 26.22
C GLU A 112 11.85 27.20 24.84
N SER A 113 10.69 27.51 24.26
CA SER A 113 10.24 26.97 22.99
C SER A 113 9.45 27.98 22.15
N TRP A 114 9.51 27.77 20.83
CA TRP A 114 8.77 28.51 19.82
C TRP A 114 8.11 27.50 18.89
N CYS A 115 6.87 27.76 18.48
CA CYS A 115 6.10 26.81 17.69
C CYS A 115 5.22 27.52 16.68
N LEU A 116 5.34 27.14 15.41
CA LEU A 116 4.35 27.44 14.40
C LEU A 116 3.38 26.27 14.31
N VAL A 117 2.10 26.59 14.45
CA VAL A 117 1.00 25.64 14.25
C VAL A 117 0.29 26.01 12.97
N CYS A 118 0.35 25.13 11.98
CA CYS A 118 -0.37 25.26 10.72
C CYS A 118 -1.57 24.30 10.71
N TYR A 119 -2.73 24.82 10.38
CA TYR A 119 -3.96 24.09 10.05
C TYR A 119 -4.35 24.47 8.62
N ASP A 120 -5.26 23.71 8.01
CA ASP A 120 -5.69 23.96 6.61
C ASP A 120 -6.25 25.37 6.38
N SER A 121 -6.83 25.98 7.42
CA SER A 121 -7.50 27.28 7.33
C SER A 121 -6.78 28.43 8.04
N ALA A 122 -5.70 28.15 8.79
CA ALA A 122 -5.03 29.17 9.60
C ALA A 122 -3.65 28.72 10.06
N TYR A 123 -2.79 29.67 10.37
CA TYR A 123 -1.57 29.40 11.14
C TYR A 123 -1.42 30.35 12.32
N ASN A 124 -0.88 29.80 13.40
CA ASN A 124 -0.68 30.47 14.68
C ASN A 124 0.75 30.28 15.13
N PHE A 125 1.43 31.36 15.44
CA PHE A 125 2.73 31.33 16.08
C PHE A 125 2.57 31.50 17.59
N TYR A 126 3.20 30.62 18.35
CA TYR A 126 3.13 30.59 19.79
C TYR A 126 4.52 30.68 20.43
N HIS A 127 4.54 31.38 21.57
CA HIS A 127 5.67 31.40 22.49
C HIS A 127 5.17 31.69 23.90
N ASN A 128 5.72 30.98 24.90
CA ASN A 128 5.37 31.16 26.31
C ASN A 128 3.85 31.05 26.61
N GLY A 129 3.18 30.11 25.95
CA GLY A 129 1.75 29.84 26.10
C GLY A 129 0.82 30.88 25.47
N VAL A 130 1.38 31.87 24.78
CA VAL A 130 0.62 32.96 24.16
C VAL A 130 0.73 32.88 22.64
N ILE A 131 -0.39 33.04 21.95
CA ILE A 131 -0.42 33.28 20.51
C ILE A 131 0.16 34.67 20.26
N ARG A 132 1.35 34.71 19.65
CA ARG A 132 2.05 35.96 19.29
C ARG A 132 1.63 36.47 17.91
N TYR A 133 1.24 35.57 17.03
CA TYR A 133 0.75 35.88 15.70
C TYR A 133 -0.32 34.86 15.28
N SER A 134 -1.38 35.34 14.64
CA SER A 134 -2.46 34.51 14.09
C SER A 134 -2.87 35.09 12.75
N ARG A 135 -3.06 34.23 11.75
CA ARG A 135 -3.64 34.63 10.47
C ARG A 135 -4.65 33.61 10.01
N SER A 136 -5.82 34.09 9.60
CA SER A 136 -6.98 33.31 9.15
C SER A 136 -7.24 33.41 7.65
N ASP A 137 -6.21 33.73 6.87
CA ASP A 137 -6.27 33.64 5.41
C ASP A 137 -5.69 32.29 4.99
N THR A 138 -6.29 31.68 3.96
CA THR A 138 -5.88 30.43 3.29
C THR A 138 -4.45 30.04 3.61
N CYS A 139 -4.29 28.95 4.38
CA CYS A 139 -2.99 28.30 4.51
C CYS A 139 -2.47 28.08 3.08
N PRO A 140 -1.23 28.47 2.78
CA PRO A 140 -0.69 28.38 1.43
C PRO A 140 -0.85 26.97 0.87
N ASP A 141 -1.04 26.89 -0.45
CA ASP A 141 -1.41 25.71 -1.27
C ASP A 141 -0.44 24.50 -1.20
N SER A 142 0.25 24.31 -0.07
CA SER A 142 1.29 23.31 0.15
C SER A 142 1.33 22.85 1.59
N ASP A 143 1.44 21.54 1.74
CA ASP A 143 1.67 20.86 3.01
C ASP A 143 3.12 20.95 3.52
N ARG A 144 3.96 21.78 2.90
CA ARG A 144 5.37 21.92 3.26
C ARG A 144 5.70 23.26 3.90
N VAL A 145 6.37 23.19 5.05
CA VAL A 145 6.85 24.35 5.83
C VAL A 145 8.37 24.36 5.88
N GLY A 146 8.97 25.47 5.45
CA GLY A 146 10.40 25.74 5.57
C GLY A 146 10.68 26.55 6.82
N VAL A 147 11.71 26.16 7.57
CA VAL A 147 12.15 26.87 8.77
C VAL A 147 13.57 27.37 8.56
N TYR A 148 13.79 28.64 8.84
CA TYR A 148 15.10 29.28 8.77
C TYR A 148 15.49 29.83 10.13
N LEU A 149 16.68 29.45 10.59
CA LEU A 149 17.28 29.92 11.82
C LEU A 149 18.57 30.68 11.50
N ASP A 150 18.62 31.97 11.81
CA ASP A 150 19.87 32.73 11.93
C ASP A 150 20.19 32.88 13.42
N TRP A 151 20.94 31.91 13.97
CA TRP A 151 21.24 31.85 15.39
C TRP A 151 22.05 33.08 15.85
N PRO A 152 23.12 33.53 15.14
CA PRO A 152 23.85 34.75 15.48
C PRO A 152 23.01 36.02 15.44
N ALA A 153 22.10 36.16 14.46
CA ALA A 153 21.24 37.32 14.34
C ALA A 153 19.97 37.24 15.21
N GLY A 154 19.76 36.14 15.93
CA GLY A 154 18.60 35.97 16.79
C GLY A 154 17.28 35.93 16.02
N THR A 155 17.26 35.31 14.84
CA THR A 155 16.09 35.32 13.95
C THR A 155 15.61 33.90 13.66
N LEU A 156 14.32 33.65 13.87
CA LEU A 156 13.63 32.41 13.50
C LEU A 156 12.48 32.73 12.56
N SER A 157 12.57 32.28 11.31
CA SER A 157 11.59 32.56 10.26
C SER A 157 10.95 31.28 9.75
N PHE A 158 9.66 31.37 9.46
CA PHE A 158 8.87 30.29 8.90
C PHE A 158 8.34 30.69 7.53
N TYR A 159 8.32 29.73 6.62
CA TYR A 159 7.90 29.88 5.24
C TYR A 159 6.98 28.73 4.87
N SER A 160 6.02 28.98 4.01
CA SER A 160 5.43 27.90 3.23
C SER A 160 6.23 27.71 1.95
N VAL A 161 6.35 26.46 1.53
CA VAL A 161 7.12 26.05 0.37
C VAL A 161 6.15 25.52 -0.67
N SER A 162 5.91 26.24 -1.77
CA SER A 162 5.01 25.74 -2.83
C SER A 162 5.54 24.45 -3.47
N SER A 163 4.69 23.76 -4.24
CA SER A 163 5.10 22.62 -5.07
C SER A 163 6.23 22.96 -6.07
N SER A 164 6.33 24.22 -6.50
CA SER A 164 7.42 24.75 -7.34
C SER A 164 8.67 25.16 -6.56
N GLY A 165 8.70 24.97 -5.24
CA GLY A 165 9.82 25.32 -4.35
C GLY A 165 9.91 26.82 -4.00
N THR A 166 8.88 27.61 -4.32
CA THR A 166 8.82 29.04 -3.98
C THR A 166 8.52 29.22 -2.50
N LEU A 167 9.26 30.12 -1.83
CA LEU A 167 9.11 30.39 -0.41
C LEU A 167 8.21 31.59 -0.17
N THR A 168 7.07 31.37 0.47
CA THR A 168 6.16 32.42 0.95
C THR A 168 6.39 32.61 2.44
N HIS A 169 6.81 33.81 2.85
CA HIS A 169 7.04 34.12 4.26
C HIS A 169 5.73 34.04 5.08
N LEU A 170 5.80 33.37 6.24
CA LEU A 170 4.67 33.22 7.17
C LEU A 170 4.86 34.09 8.41
N HIS A 171 6.00 33.92 9.08
CA HIS A 171 6.27 34.61 10.34
C HIS A 171 7.77 34.70 10.61
N THR A 172 8.19 35.74 11.33
CA THR A 172 9.54 35.86 11.87
C THR A 172 9.47 36.29 13.32
N GLU A 173 10.16 35.54 14.18
CA GLU A 173 10.41 35.90 15.57
C GLU A 173 11.85 36.38 15.73
N HIS A 174 12.02 37.45 16.51
CA HIS A 174 13.33 37.96 16.90
C HIS A 174 13.57 37.75 18.38
N THR A 175 14.63 37.03 18.72
CA THR A 175 14.99 36.71 20.11
C THR A 175 16.48 36.49 20.26
N THR A 176 17.03 36.69 21.46
CA THR A 176 18.43 36.38 21.73
C THR A 176 18.55 34.93 22.19
N PHE A 177 19.04 34.07 21.29
CA PHE A 177 19.26 32.66 21.65
C PHE A 177 20.42 32.52 22.63
N THR A 178 20.21 31.76 23.70
CA THR A 178 21.21 31.58 24.78
C THR A 178 21.81 30.18 24.78
N GLU A 179 21.14 29.21 24.15
CA GLU A 179 21.54 27.81 24.07
C GLU A 179 21.25 27.25 22.66
N PRO A 180 21.78 26.07 22.31
CA PRO A 180 21.42 25.38 21.09
C PRO A 180 19.91 25.08 21.01
N LEU A 181 19.35 25.25 19.82
CA LEU A 181 17.94 24.95 19.54
C LEU A 181 17.79 23.57 18.91
N TYR A 182 16.87 22.79 19.44
CA TYR A 182 16.52 21.47 18.95
C TYR A 182 15.18 21.56 18.21
N PRO A 183 15.16 21.34 16.89
CA PRO A 183 13.91 21.22 16.14
C PRO A 183 13.05 20.10 16.72
N GLY A 184 11.74 20.27 16.69
CA GLY A 184 10.82 19.31 17.30
C GLY A 184 9.40 19.42 16.79
N PHE A 185 8.65 18.35 17.02
CA PHE A 185 7.29 18.17 16.52
C PHE A 185 6.34 17.84 17.66
N ILE A 186 5.08 18.28 17.51
CA ILE A 186 3.99 17.95 18.44
C ILE A 186 2.84 17.30 17.68
N MET A 187 2.24 16.26 18.26
CA MET A 187 1.14 15.51 17.65
C MET A 187 -0.14 15.61 18.51
N TYR A 188 -1.07 16.51 18.18
CA TYR A 188 -2.30 16.73 18.99
C TYR A 188 -3.55 15.94 18.55
N SER A 189 -3.73 15.67 17.25
CA SER A 189 -4.94 15.02 16.68
C SER A 189 -4.66 13.60 16.16
N SER A 190 -5.72 12.88 15.75
CA SER A 190 -5.84 11.42 15.54
C SER A 190 -4.95 10.80 14.45
N ASP A 191 -4.88 9.46 14.49
CA ASP A 191 -4.03 8.43 13.85
C ASP A 191 -3.51 8.57 12.39
N TYR A 192 -3.49 9.76 11.79
CA TYR A 192 -3.24 9.98 10.35
C TYR A 192 -2.45 11.25 10.07
N THR A 193 -2.19 12.08 11.09
CA THR A 193 -1.19 13.14 10.91
C THR A 193 0.20 12.53 10.91
N SER A 194 0.99 12.84 9.90
CA SER A 194 2.42 12.57 9.89
C SER A 194 3.21 13.84 9.58
N LEU A 195 4.40 13.94 10.17
CA LEU A 195 5.36 14.99 9.85
C LEU A 195 6.66 14.32 9.41
N THR A 196 7.14 14.73 8.24
CA THR A 196 8.34 14.17 7.62
C THR A 196 9.36 15.27 7.40
N LEU A 197 10.59 15.07 7.90
CA LEU A 197 11.74 15.89 7.55
C LEU A 197 12.12 15.64 6.09
N CYS A 198 11.99 16.67 5.24
CA CYS A 198 12.28 16.56 3.83
C CYS A 198 13.79 16.41 3.58
N GLN A 199 14.16 15.59 2.61
CA GLN A 199 15.50 15.66 2.01
C GLN A 199 15.57 16.86 1.07
N ILE A 200 16.60 17.68 1.25
CA ILE A 200 16.95 18.74 0.32
C ILE A 200 18.17 18.20 -0.42
N ASP A 201 17.97 17.70 -1.65
CA ASP A 201 19.02 16.97 -2.37
C ASP A 201 20.32 17.77 -2.55
N ASP A 202 21.42 17.11 -2.18
CA ASP A 202 22.81 17.57 -2.23
C ASP A 202 23.49 17.36 -3.60
N GLN A 203 22.73 17.33 -4.70
CA GLN A 203 23.35 17.33 -6.03
C GLN A 203 23.89 18.73 -6.37
N HIS A 204 25.00 19.10 -5.72
CA HIS A 204 26.08 20.01 -6.14
C HIS A 204 27.01 20.39 -4.94
N ILE A 205 27.12 19.54 -3.90
CA ILE A 205 28.10 19.73 -2.82
C ILE A 205 29.26 18.73 -3.00
N GLN A 206 29.97 18.82 -4.12
CA GLN A 206 31.37 18.41 -4.15
C GLN A 206 32.17 19.49 -4.88
N ARG A 207 33.30 19.85 -4.26
CA ARG A 207 34.25 20.91 -4.61
C ARG A 207 33.87 22.29 -4.07
N ASP A 208 34.00 22.44 -2.76
CA ASP A 208 34.79 23.53 -2.16
C ASP A 208 34.69 23.48 -0.64
N HIS A 209 35.36 22.51 -0.02
CA HIS A 209 35.92 22.71 1.32
C HIS A 209 37.23 21.93 1.40
N GLY A 210 38.33 22.68 1.42
CA GLY A 210 39.65 22.17 1.76
C GLY A 210 39.64 21.58 3.17
N GLY A 211 40.49 20.56 3.33
CA GLY A 211 40.59 19.62 4.43
C GLY A 211 40.20 20.10 5.83
N GLU A 212 39.43 19.26 6.51
CA GLU A 212 39.69 18.86 7.89
C GLU A 212 39.16 17.43 8.11
N SER A 213 40.06 16.56 8.56
CA SER A 213 39.91 15.11 8.68
C SER A 213 39.12 14.75 9.93
N TRP A 214 38.08 13.93 9.81
CA TRP A 214 37.57 13.12 10.91
C TRP A 214 37.78 11.64 10.59
N THR A 215 38.81 11.07 11.20
CA THR A 215 39.12 9.63 11.19
C THR A 215 37.98 8.83 11.83
N LYS A 216 37.40 7.89 11.09
CA LYS A 216 36.52 6.84 11.63
C LYS A 216 37.35 5.80 12.38
N PRO A 217 36.96 5.34 13.58
CA PRO A 217 37.50 4.10 14.15
C PRO A 217 36.92 2.91 13.37
N GLY A 218 37.80 2.02 12.90
CA GLY A 218 37.41 0.75 12.29
C GLY A 218 37.01 -0.30 13.33
N PRO A 219 36.24 -1.33 12.95
CA PRO A 219 35.97 -2.47 13.82
C PRO A 219 37.14 -3.48 13.76
N GLU A 220 37.85 -3.66 14.88
CA GLU A 220 38.48 -4.92 15.29
C GLU A 220 37.34 -5.80 15.87
N ASP A 221 37.23 -7.13 15.74
CA ASP A 221 38.15 -8.23 15.47
C ASP A 221 37.35 -9.39 14.85
N THR A 222 37.88 -10.05 13.82
CA THR A 222 37.48 -11.41 13.42
C THR A 222 38.64 -12.36 13.73
N ARG A 223 38.35 -13.46 14.46
CA ARG A 223 39.25 -14.62 14.60
C ARG A 223 38.57 -15.89 14.10
N ASP A 224 38.95 -16.23 12.87
CA ASP A 224 39.67 -17.44 12.45
C ASP A 224 39.30 -18.83 13.01
N HIS A 225 39.02 -19.75 12.08
CA HIS A 225 39.41 -21.18 11.98
C HIS A 225 38.88 -21.66 10.61
N GLY A 226 39.59 -22.26 9.65
CA GLY A 226 40.94 -22.80 9.56
C GLY A 226 40.88 -24.18 8.88
N GLY A 227 41.26 -24.26 7.58
CA GLY A 227 41.72 -25.45 6.80
C GLY A 227 40.73 -26.63 6.60
N GLU A 228 40.80 -27.51 5.59
CA GLU A 228 41.76 -27.83 4.53
C GLU A 228 41.01 -28.56 3.37
N SER A 229 41.36 -28.32 2.10
CA SER A 229 41.97 -29.25 1.10
C SER A 229 41.40 -30.69 1.04
N CYS A 230 41.05 -31.33 -0.09
CA CYS A 230 41.89 -31.57 -1.27
C CYS A 230 41.13 -32.39 -2.37
N THR A 231 41.46 -32.15 -3.64
CA THR A 231 41.59 -33.09 -4.79
C THR A 231 40.39 -33.86 -5.42
N LYS A 232 40.27 -33.69 -6.75
CA LYS A 232 39.61 -34.61 -7.72
C LYS A 232 40.52 -35.80 -8.06
N PRO A 233 39.95 -36.89 -8.62
CA PRO A 233 40.30 -37.25 -10.01
C PRO A 233 39.09 -37.73 -10.86
N GLY A 234 39.21 -37.68 -12.20
CA GLY A 234 38.31 -38.37 -13.17
C GLY A 234 38.90 -39.72 -13.61
N PRO A 235 38.65 -40.21 -14.85
CA PRO A 235 37.39 -40.46 -15.56
C PRO A 235 37.32 -41.93 -16.09
N GLU A 236 36.37 -42.21 -17.01
CA GLU A 236 36.34 -43.29 -18.06
C GLU A 236 35.28 -44.41 -17.99
N ASP A 237 34.49 -44.41 -19.07
CA ASP A 237 34.05 -45.51 -19.96
C ASP A 237 33.37 -46.80 -19.47
N THR A 238 32.20 -47.09 -20.08
CA THR A 238 32.05 -48.28 -20.94
C THR A 238 30.82 -48.22 -21.85
N ARG A 239 31.04 -48.62 -23.12
CA ARG A 239 30.07 -49.05 -24.16
C ARG A 239 29.45 -50.42 -23.75
N ASP A 240 28.48 -51.08 -24.36
CA ASP A 240 27.90 -51.12 -25.71
C ASP A 240 26.71 -52.13 -25.73
N HIS A 241 26.00 -52.21 -26.87
CA HIS A 241 25.11 -53.28 -27.39
C HIS A 241 23.71 -53.43 -26.78
N GLY A 242 22.61 -53.67 -27.52
CA GLY A 242 22.36 -53.97 -28.93
C GLY A 242 20.94 -54.58 -29.07
N GLY A 243 20.33 -54.56 -30.27
CA GLY A 243 19.13 -55.36 -30.55
C GLY A 243 18.12 -54.73 -31.53
N GLU A 244 18.03 -55.30 -32.72
CA GLU A 244 17.32 -54.83 -33.92
C GLU A 244 15.86 -55.33 -34.08
N SER A 245 15.11 -54.65 -34.99
CA SER A 245 14.24 -55.23 -36.07
C SER A 245 12.80 -55.73 -35.72
N CYS A 246 11.71 -55.61 -36.51
CA CYS A 246 11.41 -55.09 -37.88
C CYS A 246 9.87 -54.86 -38.11
N THR A 247 9.55 -53.85 -38.95
CA THR A 247 8.48 -53.65 -40.00
C THR A 247 7.02 -54.23 -39.98
N LYS A 248 6.01 -53.30 -40.04
CA LYS A 248 4.84 -53.03 -40.99
C LYS A 248 3.93 -54.18 -41.52
N PRO A 249 2.62 -54.00 -41.94
CA PRO A 249 1.99 -52.86 -42.70
C PRO A 249 0.48 -52.51 -42.43
N GLY A 250 -0.09 -51.51 -43.17
CA GLY A 250 -1.48 -50.93 -43.09
C GLY A 250 -2.63 -51.78 -43.69
N PRO A 251 -3.90 -51.30 -43.89
CA PRO A 251 -4.28 -50.14 -44.73
C PRO A 251 -5.56 -49.30 -44.32
N GLU A 252 -6.03 -48.48 -45.27
CA GLU A 252 -7.10 -47.43 -45.36
C GLU A 252 -8.56 -47.81 -44.93
N ASP A 253 -9.37 -46.85 -44.42
CA ASP A 253 -10.50 -46.18 -45.13
C ASP A 253 -11.47 -45.34 -44.23
N THR A 254 -11.87 -44.16 -44.74
CA THR A 254 -13.11 -43.33 -44.61
C THR A 254 -13.82 -42.92 -43.29
N ARG A 255 -14.04 -41.58 -43.19
CA ARG A 255 -15.25 -40.79 -42.78
C ARG A 255 -15.95 -41.06 -41.42
N ASP A 256 -16.00 -40.09 -40.50
CA ASP A 256 -16.98 -38.98 -40.38
C ASP A 256 -17.14 -38.45 -38.92
N HIS A 257 -17.53 -37.18 -38.82
CA HIS A 257 -17.94 -36.31 -37.70
C HIS A 257 -17.90 -36.74 -36.20
N GLY A 258 -17.32 -35.84 -35.40
CA GLY A 258 -17.92 -35.35 -34.15
C GLY A 258 -17.51 -36.07 -32.86
N GLY A 259 -16.64 -35.45 -32.06
CA GLY A 259 -16.39 -35.87 -30.69
C GLY A 259 -15.45 -34.90 -29.97
N GLU A 260 -15.97 -34.23 -28.94
CA GLU A 260 -15.21 -33.50 -27.93
C GLU A 260 -14.10 -34.39 -27.38
N CYS A 261 -12.84 -33.95 -27.46
CA CYS A 261 -11.72 -34.71 -26.94
C CYS A 261 -11.40 -34.26 -25.52
N CYS A 262 -11.99 -34.95 -24.54
CA CYS A 262 -11.41 -35.06 -23.21
C CYS A 262 -10.17 -35.97 -23.31
N ILE A 263 -8.99 -35.45 -22.98
CA ILE A 263 -7.78 -36.25 -22.84
C ILE A 263 -7.67 -36.68 -21.38
N GLU A 264 -7.81 -37.98 -21.09
CA GLU A 264 -7.30 -38.57 -19.84
C GLU A 264 -5.80 -38.85 -19.97
N PRO A 265 -4.97 -38.60 -18.94
CA PRO A 265 -3.56 -38.93 -18.98
C PRO A 265 -3.31 -40.41 -18.64
N GLY A 266 -2.46 -41.06 -19.46
CA GLY A 266 -1.89 -42.38 -19.18
C GLY A 266 -0.75 -42.33 -18.14
N PRO A 267 -0.24 -43.50 -17.69
CA PRO A 267 0.48 -43.61 -16.43
C PRO A 267 1.90 -43.04 -16.50
N GLU A 268 2.30 -42.44 -15.38
CA GLU A 268 3.57 -41.76 -15.13
C GLU A 268 4.78 -42.69 -15.28
N ASP A 269 5.85 -42.15 -15.89
CA ASP A 269 7.22 -42.53 -15.51
C ASP A 269 8.19 -41.34 -15.63
N THR A 270 8.54 -40.83 -14.45
CA THR A 270 9.77 -40.13 -14.04
C THR A 270 10.51 -39.21 -15.03
N ARG A 271 10.04 -37.96 -15.19
CA ARG A 271 10.91 -36.77 -15.40
C ARG A 271 10.33 -35.52 -14.74
N ASP A 272 11.22 -34.77 -14.09
CA ASP A 272 10.99 -33.51 -13.38
C ASP A 272 10.38 -32.44 -14.30
N HIS A 273 9.10 -32.10 -14.08
CA HIS A 273 8.40 -31.03 -14.78
C HIS A 273 7.80 -30.06 -13.77
N GLY A 274 8.45 -28.90 -13.64
CA GLY A 274 7.94 -27.76 -12.89
C GLY A 274 6.54 -27.34 -13.36
N GLY A 275 5.70 -27.02 -12.39
CA GLY A 275 4.25 -26.85 -12.53
C GLY A 275 3.79 -26.18 -13.82
N GLU A 276 2.95 -26.89 -14.57
CA GLU A 276 2.24 -26.36 -15.71
C GLU A 276 1.22 -25.30 -15.25
N SER A 277 1.22 -24.15 -15.92
CA SER A 277 0.15 -23.16 -15.77
C SER A 277 -1.13 -23.78 -16.32
N CYS A 278 -2.07 -24.16 -15.46
CA CYS A 278 -3.39 -24.56 -15.93
C CYS A 278 -4.05 -23.36 -16.59
N ILE A 279 -4.34 -23.42 -17.90
CA ILE A 279 -5.21 -22.47 -18.58
C ILE A 279 -6.63 -22.71 -18.05
N LYS A 280 -6.94 -22.13 -16.89
CA LYS A 280 -8.29 -22.08 -16.34
C LYS A 280 -8.82 -20.67 -16.59
N PRO A 281 -10.03 -20.51 -17.14
CA PRO A 281 -10.71 -19.22 -17.09
C PRO A 281 -10.78 -18.78 -15.63
N GLY A 282 -10.07 -17.69 -15.29
CA GLY A 282 -10.21 -17.07 -13.98
C GLY A 282 -11.56 -16.34 -13.89
N PRO A 283 -12.12 -16.13 -12.69
CA PRO A 283 -13.23 -15.19 -12.54
C PRO A 283 -12.82 -13.80 -13.05
N GLU A 284 -13.77 -13.00 -13.56
CA GLU A 284 -13.57 -11.61 -14.04
C GLU A 284 -13.12 -10.70 -12.88
N LYS A 285 -11.87 -10.82 -12.40
CA LYS A 285 -11.34 -10.07 -11.26
C LYS A 285 -10.88 -8.67 -11.65
N TRP A 286 -10.38 -8.50 -12.87
CA TRP A 286 -9.78 -7.24 -13.31
C TRP A 286 -10.67 -6.40 -14.22
N ILE A 287 -11.58 -6.97 -15.01
CA ILE A 287 -12.35 -6.23 -16.02
C ILE A 287 -13.01 -4.99 -15.42
N PRO A 288 -12.60 -3.77 -15.80
CA PRO A 288 -13.30 -2.57 -15.38
C PRO A 288 -14.69 -2.59 -16.03
N GLN A 289 -15.71 -3.02 -15.29
CA GLN A 289 -17.07 -3.00 -15.82
C GLN A 289 -17.51 -1.54 -16.03
N SER A 290 -17.70 -1.23 -17.32
CA SER A 290 -18.55 -0.18 -17.88
C SER A 290 -18.50 1.22 -17.25
N CYS A 291 -17.34 1.90 -17.29
CA CYS A 291 -17.29 3.36 -17.11
C CYS A 291 -18.21 4.09 -18.13
N LYS A 292 -19.37 4.59 -17.70
CA LYS A 292 -20.37 5.29 -18.51
C LYS A 292 -19.84 6.57 -19.17
N THR A 293 -18.71 7.11 -18.70
CA THR A 293 -18.11 8.30 -19.31
C THR A 293 -17.50 8.01 -20.68
N CYS A 294 -16.92 6.82 -20.87
CA CYS A 294 -16.20 6.42 -22.09
C CYS A 294 -16.84 5.17 -22.73
N ASP A 295 -18.13 4.96 -22.55
CA ASP A 295 -18.88 3.83 -23.13
C ASP A 295 -18.90 3.84 -24.67
N HIS A 296 -18.83 5.02 -25.27
CA HIS A 296 -18.69 5.25 -26.71
C HIS A 296 -17.28 4.98 -27.25
N VAL A 297 -16.30 4.73 -26.37
CA VAL A 297 -14.93 4.35 -26.77
C VAL A 297 -14.88 2.83 -26.91
N GLU A 298 -14.64 2.36 -28.14
CA GLU A 298 -14.52 0.94 -28.43
C GLU A 298 -13.35 0.30 -27.63
N ASP A 299 -13.56 -0.93 -27.16
CA ASP A 299 -12.52 -1.78 -26.59
C ASP A 299 -12.65 -3.20 -27.13
N SER A 300 -11.52 -3.87 -27.24
CA SER A 300 -11.43 -5.24 -27.76
C SER A 300 -11.90 -6.26 -26.71
N THR A 301 -12.77 -7.20 -27.11
CA THR A 301 -13.37 -8.20 -26.21
C THR A 301 -12.93 -9.64 -26.48
N HIS A 302 -11.96 -9.88 -27.36
CA HIS A 302 -11.60 -11.22 -27.85
C HIS A 302 -10.41 -11.86 -27.11
N TRP A 303 -10.19 -11.52 -25.83
CA TRP A 303 -9.03 -11.98 -25.07
C TRP A 303 -9.35 -13.18 -24.19
N LEU A 304 -8.53 -14.23 -24.26
CA LEU A 304 -8.64 -15.37 -23.34
C LEU A 304 -8.06 -14.99 -21.98
N GLN A 305 -8.92 -14.97 -20.96
CA GLN A 305 -8.51 -14.61 -19.60
C GLN A 305 -7.76 -15.73 -18.90
N ILE A 306 -6.58 -15.41 -18.37
CA ILE A 306 -5.72 -16.36 -17.67
C ILE A 306 -5.12 -15.77 -16.39
N GLU A 307 -4.99 -16.60 -15.36
CA GLU A 307 -4.27 -16.26 -14.13
C GLU A 307 -2.74 -16.54 -14.28
N PRO A 308 -1.86 -15.69 -13.71
CA PRO A 308 -0.41 -15.91 -13.73
C PRO A 308 0.04 -16.92 -12.67
N LEU A 309 1.13 -17.63 -12.96
CA LEU A 309 1.96 -18.22 -11.91
C LEU A 309 2.64 -17.08 -11.14
N THR A 310 2.40 -17.03 -9.83
CA THR A 310 2.84 -15.93 -8.97
C THR A 310 3.91 -16.43 -8.00
N SER A 311 5.02 -15.70 -7.88
CA SER A 311 6.06 -15.95 -6.88
C SER A 311 6.49 -14.64 -6.24
N THR A 312 6.66 -14.61 -4.92
CA THR A 312 7.05 -13.39 -4.20
C THR A 312 8.37 -13.62 -3.48
N VAL A 313 9.37 -12.78 -3.76
CA VAL A 313 10.71 -12.85 -3.14
C VAL A 313 11.06 -11.45 -2.65
N GLN A 314 11.41 -11.32 -1.36
CA GLN A 314 11.78 -10.03 -0.74
C GLN A 314 10.73 -8.91 -0.95
N GLY A 315 9.44 -9.26 -0.99
CA GLY A 315 8.34 -8.31 -1.21
C GLY A 315 8.07 -7.94 -2.66
N VAL A 316 8.88 -8.42 -3.61
CA VAL A 316 8.63 -8.25 -5.05
C VAL A 316 7.87 -9.46 -5.56
N THR A 317 6.68 -9.22 -6.13
CA THR A 317 5.86 -10.26 -6.74
C THR A 317 6.10 -10.34 -8.24
N MET A 318 6.59 -11.50 -8.69
CA MET A 318 6.81 -11.85 -10.08
C MET A 318 5.62 -12.63 -10.62
N PHE A 319 5.15 -12.23 -11.80
CA PHE A 319 4.12 -12.90 -12.58
C PHE A 319 4.76 -13.62 -13.76
N ARG A 320 4.34 -14.85 -14.02
CA ARG A 320 4.83 -15.65 -15.14
C ARG A 320 3.67 -16.29 -15.88
N HIS A 321 3.71 -16.21 -17.21
CA HIS A 321 2.79 -16.93 -18.09
C HIS A 321 3.57 -17.81 -19.07
N ARG A 322 2.97 -18.96 -19.39
CA ARG A 322 3.38 -19.82 -20.51
C ARG A 322 2.14 -20.01 -21.37
N THR A 323 2.16 -19.48 -22.59
CA THR A 323 1.00 -19.51 -23.48
C THR A 323 1.41 -19.99 -24.87
N PRO A 324 0.60 -20.85 -25.52
CA PRO A 324 0.78 -21.15 -26.93
C PRO A 324 0.34 -19.97 -27.81
N LYS A 325 0.32 -20.15 -29.14
CA LYS A 325 -0.27 -19.17 -30.07
C LYS A 325 -1.69 -18.76 -29.63
N GLY A 326 -1.95 -17.47 -29.55
CA GLY A 326 -3.26 -16.92 -29.20
C GLY A 326 -3.23 -15.48 -28.69
N SER A 327 -4.39 -15.04 -28.19
CA SER A 327 -4.62 -13.72 -27.60
C SER A 327 -5.05 -13.88 -26.15
N TYR A 328 -4.31 -13.30 -25.21
CA TYR A 328 -4.51 -13.51 -23.78
C TYR A 328 -4.64 -12.20 -23.00
N GLU A 329 -5.37 -12.22 -21.90
CA GLU A 329 -5.45 -11.15 -20.91
C GLU A 329 -5.15 -11.70 -19.52
N CYS A 330 -4.21 -11.08 -18.81
CA CYS A 330 -3.94 -11.43 -17.43
C CYS A 330 -5.04 -10.89 -16.51
N THR A 331 -5.70 -11.77 -15.76
CA THR A 331 -6.77 -11.40 -14.82
C THR A 331 -6.29 -10.66 -13.56
N VAL A 332 -4.98 -10.49 -13.38
CA VAL A 332 -4.38 -9.79 -12.24
C VAL A 332 -3.87 -8.41 -12.64
N SER A 333 -3.08 -8.33 -13.72
CA SER A 333 -2.46 -7.08 -14.17
C SER A 333 -3.24 -6.36 -15.27
N GLY A 334 -4.16 -7.05 -15.94
CA GLY A 334 -4.81 -6.54 -17.15
C GLY A 334 -3.91 -6.45 -18.37
N LEU A 335 -2.65 -6.89 -18.29
CA LEU A 335 -1.76 -6.96 -19.45
C LEU A 335 -2.38 -7.88 -20.50
N ARG A 336 -2.48 -7.42 -21.76
CA ARG A 336 -2.92 -8.27 -22.88
C ARG A 336 -1.80 -8.45 -23.90
N TRP A 337 -1.76 -9.60 -24.54
CA TRP A 337 -0.75 -9.90 -25.55
C TRP A 337 -1.24 -10.88 -26.61
N LEU A 338 -0.71 -10.70 -27.82
CA LEU A 338 -0.87 -11.60 -28.95
C LEU A 338 0.47 -12.25 -29.28
N CYS A 339 0.48 -13.57 -29.43
CA CYS A 339 1.66 -14.32 -29.84
C CYS A 339 1.30 -15.34 -30.93
N GLU A 340 2.14 -15.44 -31.96
CA GLU A 340 1.97 -16.39 -33.07
C GLU A 340 2.65 -17.75 -32.82
N ARG A 341 3.41 -17.85 -31.73
CA ARG A 341 4.13 -19.05 -31.28
C ARG A 341 4.04 -19.18 -29.77
N ASP A 342 4.55 -20.30 -29.25
CA ASP A 342 4.69 -20.50 -27.82
C ASP A 342 5.61 -19.45 -27.20
N VAL A 343 5.13 -18.81 -26.15
CA VAL A 343 5.86 -17.78 -25.41
C VAL A 343 5.88 -18.08 -23.93
N ILE A 344 6.96 -17.62 -23.30
CA ILE A 344 7.08 -17.56 -21.86
C ILE A 344 7.48 -16.14 -21.52
N LEU A 345 6.59 -15.42 -20.85
CA LEU A 345 6.82 -14.05 -20.42
C LEU A 345 6.75 -13.97 -18.90
N LYS A 346 7.64 -13.15 -18.35
CA LYS A 346 7.69 -12.78 -16.93
C LYS A 346 7.59 -11.28 -16.81
N TYR A 347 6.93 -10.80 -15.76
CA TYR A 347 6.97 -9.39 -15.43
C TYR A 347 6.71 -9.14 -13.94
N HIS A 348 7.03 -7.93 -13.51
CA HIS A 348 6.60 -7.39 -12.23
C HIS A 348 6.33 -5.88 -12.33
N PHE A 349 5.63 -5.34 -11.35
CA PHE A 349 5.46 -3.90 -11.21
C PHE A 349 6.72 -3.25 -10.64
N ARG A 350 7.09 -2.08 -11.17
CA ARG A 350 8.17 -1.23 -10.65
C ARG A 350 7.59 0.05 -10.05
N ASN A 351 8.32 0.63 -9.11
CA ASN A 351 8.01 1.91 -8.48
C ASN A 351 8.37 3.07 -9.44
N TRP A 352 7.47 4.06 -9.64
CA TRP A 352 7.79 5.28 -10.40
C TRP A 352 8.59 6.32 -9.63
N GLU A 353 8.70 6.23 -8.31
CA GLU A 353 9.39 7.19 -7.43
C GLU A 353 10.79 7.58 -7.94
N PRO A 354 11.66 6.64 -8.39
CA PRO A 354 12.97 6.98 -8.95
C PRO A 354 12.92 7.82 -10.22
N TYR A 355 11.80 7.80 -10.96
CA TYR A 355 11.60 8.52 -12.22
C TYR A 355 10.69 9.74 -12.07
N SER A 356 10.16 10.01 -10.87
CA SER A 356 9.19 11.07 -10.62
C SER A 356 9.71 12.46 -11.01
N GLN A 357 10.97 12.78 -10.68
CA GLN A 357 11.59 14.05 -11.05
C GLN A 357 11.86 14.12 -12.56
N LEU A 358 12.36 13.03 -13.15
CA LEU A 358 12.61 12.94 -14.59
C LEU A 358 11.32 13.19 -15.40
N LEU A 359 10.20 12.58 -15.00
CA LEU A 359 8.90 12.80 -15.63
C LEU A 359 8.49 14.28 -15.55
N LYS A 360 8.64 14.92 -14.39
CA LYS A 360 8.36 16.36 -14.22
C LYS A 360 9.22 17.22 -15.14
N ASP A 361 10.51 16.93 -15.24
CA ASP A 361 11.45 17.67 -16.09
C ASP A 361 11.10 17.52 -17.57
N MET A 362 10.65 16.32 -17.99
CA MET A 362 10.15 16.06 -19.34
C MET A 362 8.74 16.61 -19.59
N GLN A 363 8.05 17.14 -18.57
CA GLN A 363 6.66 17.58 -18.60
C GLN A 363 5.65 16.45 -18.83
N TYR A 364 5.86 15.30 -18.19
CA TYR A 364 4.98 14.13 -18.23
C TYR A 364 4.58 13.66 -16.82
N THR A 365 3.51 12.86 -16.77
CA THR A 365 3.01 12.16 -15.58
C THR A 365 2.67 10.72 -15.96
N GLN A 366 2.54 9.83 -14.97
CA GLN A 366 2.20 8.43 -15.25
C GLN A 366 0.78 8.30 -15.84
N GLY A 367 0.58 7.38 -16.76
CA GLY A 367 -0.74 7.03 -17.33
C GLY A 367 -1.17 5.60 -17.01
N GLY A 368 -0.26 4.77 -16.50
CA GLY A 368 -0.49 3.37 -16.13
C GLY A 368 0.63 2.83 -15.23
N PRO A 369 0.59 1.53 -14.90
CA PRO A 369 1.65 0.87 -14.13
C PRO A 369 2.97 0.78 -14.90
N LEU A 370 4.10 0.95 -14.22
CA LEU A 370 5.42 0.63 -14.78
C LEU A 370 5.66 -0.87 -14.69
N LEU A 371 5.75 -1.53 -15.84
CA LEU A 371 5.91 -2.97 -15.97
C LEU A 371 7.33 -3.28 -16.44
N ASP A 372 8.06 -4.10 -15.70
CA ASP A 372 9.32 -4.67 -16.19
C ASP A 372 9.03 -6.03 -16.82
N ILE A 373 8.99 -6.09 -18.15
CA ILE A 373 8.62 -7.29 -18.90
C ILE A 373 9.88 -7.95 -19.42
N THR A 374 9.99 -9.26 -19.27
CA THR A 374 11.09 -10.08 -19.75
C THR A 374 10.56 -11.32 -20.48
N MET A 375 11.06 -11.57 -21.69
CA MET A 375 10.76 -12.79 -22.43
C MET A 375 11.78 -13.87 -22.07
N GLU A 376 11.31 -15.02 -21.59
CA GLU A 376 12.15 -16.22 -21.44
C GLU A 376 12.16 -17.06 -22.72
N LEU A 377 11.06 -17.02 -23.48
CA LEU A 377 10.88 -17.75 -24.73
C LEU A 377 9.96 -16.98 -25.67
N GLY A 378 10.35 -16.90 -26.94
CA GLY A 378 9.55 -16.36 -28.03
C GLY A 378 9.45 -14.83 -28.03
N GLU A 379 8.59 -14.32 -28.90
CA GLU A 379 8.34 -12.90 -29.13
C GLU A 379 6.84 -12.63 -29.16
N LEU A 380 6.43 -11.41 -28.80
CA LEU A 380 5.04 -10.97 -28.85
C LEU A 380 4.83 -10.12 -30.10
N GLU A 381 3.72 -10.34 -30.81
CA GLU A 381 3.33 -9.52 -31.97
C GLU A 381 2.70 -8.21 -31.50
N GLU A 382 1.85 -8.30 -30.48
CA GLU A 382 1.11 -7.17 -29.93
C GLU A 382 1.14 -7.24 -28.40
N VAL A 383 1.31 -6.08 -27.76
CA VAL A 383 1.13 -5.92 -26.32
C VAL A 383 0.22 -4.74 -26.06
N HIS A 384 -0.72 -4.93 -25.14
CA HIS A 384 -1.66 -3.93 -24.70
C HIS A 384 -1.35 -3.62 -23.23
N LEU A 385 -0.74 -2.45 -22.99
CA LEU A 385 -0.42 -2.00 -21.64
C LEU A 385 -1.67 -1.35 -21.02
N PRO A 386 -2.03 -1.72 -19.78
CA PRO A 386 -3.18 -1.12 -19.11
C PRO A 386 -2.94 0.35 -18.76
N HIS A 387 -4.00 1.16 -18.79
CA HIS A 387 -3.98 2.55 -18.32
C HIS A 387 -5.25 2.91 -17.55
N PHE A 388 -5.14 3.90 -16.69
CA PHE A 388 -6.28 4.42 -15.92
C PHE A 388 -6.92 5.66 -16.56
N VAL A 389 -6.37 6.20 -17.66
CA VAL A 389 -6.92 7.42 -18.29
C VAL A 389 -8.30 7.17 -18.91
N CYS A 390 -9.26 8.05 -18.65
CA CYS A 390 -10.58 8.03 -19.27
C CYS A 390 -10.62 8.99 -20.47
N LEU A 391 -10.94 8.46 -21.65
CA LEU A 391 -10.98 9.23 -22.90
C LEU A 391 -12.35 9.86 -23.19
N GLY A 392 -13.33 9.63 -22.31
CA GLY A 392 -14.72 9.92 -22.62
C GLY A 392 -15.08 11.41 -22.65
N THR A 393 -14.39 12.23 -21.86
CA THR A 393 -14.59 13.68 -21.83
C THR A 393 -13.64 14.44 -22.75
N ASN A 394 -12.48 13.84 -23.06
CA ASN A 394 -11.49 14.45 -23.93
C ASN A 394 -10.76 13.42 -24.80
N PRO A 395 -11.27 13.14 -26.01
CA PRO A 395 -10.62 12.24 -26.96
C PRO A 395 -9.24 12.70 -27.43
N SER A 396 -8.91 14.01 -27.32
CA SER A 396 -7.61 14.52 -27.76
C SER A 396 -6.45 14.09 -26.86
N LEU A 397 -6.73 13.57 -25.66
CA LEU A 397 -5.72 13.03 -24.74
C LEU A 397 -4.88 11.92 -25.38
N ARG A 398 -5.42 11.22 -26.39
CA ARG A 398 -4.68 10.23 -27.18
C ARG A 398 -3.39 10.79 -27.79
N ASN A 399 -3.40 12.06 -28.20
CA ASN A 399 -2.23 12.72 -28.81
C ASN A 399 -1.16 13.10 -27.77
N GLU A 400 -1.52 13.09 -26.49
CA GLU A 400 -0.64 13.45 -25.38
C GLU A 400 0.00 12.23 -24.71
N MET A 401 -0.43 11.03 -25.11
CA MET A 401 0.08 9.76 -24.62
C MET A 401 1.36 9.36 -25.37
N LYS A 402 2.35 8.87 -24.61
CA LYS A 402 3.57 8.24 -25.13
C LYS A 402 3.86 6.97 -24.35
N ILE A 403 4.55 6.04 -24.99
CA ILE A 403 5.14 4.90 -24.31
C ILE A 403 6.52 5.30 -23.82
N LEU A 404 6.77 5.12 -22.53
CA LEU A 404 8.09 5.29 -21.92
C LEU A 404 8.80 3.94 -21.88
N HIS A 405 10.05 3.93 -22.31
CA HIS A 405 10.99 2.85 -22.05
C HIS A 405 12.08 3.34 -21.10
N VAL A 406 12.33 2.59 -20.03
CA VAL A 406 13.44 2.82 -19.10
C VAL A 406 14.59 1.89 -19.46
N GLU A 407 15.68 2.48 -19.92
CA GLU A 407 16.88 1.81 -20.38
C GLU A 407 18.04 2.02 -19.39
N GLU A 408 19.13 1.27 -19.54
CA GLU A 408 20.28 1.33 -18.62
C GLU A 408 20.89 2.75 -18.50
N HIS A 409 20.79 3.56 -19.56
CA HIS A 409 21.42 4.88 -19.66
C HIS A 409 20.42 6.05 -19.74
N GLY A 410 19.14 5.82 -19.43
CA GLY A 410 18.12 6.87 -19.45
C GLY A 410 16.74 6.35 -19.82
N VAL A 411 16.00 7.18 -20.57
CA VAL A 411 14.66 6.83 -21.04
C VAL A 411 14.49 7.18 -22.52
N SER A 412 13.69 6.39 -23.23
CA SER A 412 13.27 6.67 -24.60
C SER A 412 11.74 6.69 -24.69
N LEU A 413 11.23 7.37 -25.71
CA LEU A 413 9.78 7.54 -25.94
C LEU A 413 9.38 6.91 -27.26
N GLU A 414 8.31 6.13 -27.25
CA GLU A 414 7.67 5.53 -28.42
C GLU A 414 6.24 6.09 -28.60
N GLU A 415 5.81 6.18 -29.86
CA GLU A 415 4.44 6.58 -30.21
C GLU A 415 3.45 5.45 -29.93
N VAL A 416 2.28 5.80 -29.40
CA VAL A 416 1.22 4.81 -29.20
C VAL A 416 0.63 4.41 -30.55
N HIS A 417 0.49 3.11 -30.81
CA HIS A 417 -0.12 2.61 -32.04
C HIS A 417 -1.64 2.80 -32.05
N GLU A 418 -2.29 2.37 -30.97
CA GLU A 418 -3.73 2.49 -30.77
C GLU A 418 -4.03 2.72 -29.28
N VAL A 419 -5.00 3.56 -28.98
CA VAL A 419 -5.49 3.79 -27.62
C VAL A 419 -6.93 3.31 -27.54
N THR A 420 -7.17 2.26 -26.76
CA THR A 420 -8.51 1.75 -26.46
C THR A 420 -9.05 2.37 -25.17
N ARG A 421 -10.13 1.83 -24.64
CA ARG A 421 -10.75 2.34 -23.41
C ARG A 421 -9.87 2.15 -22.16
N PHE A 422 -9.14 1.04 -22.08
CA PHE A 422 -8.35 0.68 -20.90
C PHE A 422 -6.89 0.33 -21.23
N HIS A 423 -6.50 0.35 -22.51
CA HIS A 423 -5.18 -0.07 -22.94
C HIS A 423 -4.59 0.81 -24.03
N VAL A 424 -3.26 0.81 -24.06
CA VAL A 424 -2.48 1.29 -25.21
C VAL A 424 -1.82 0.11 -25.89
N LYS A 425 -2.01 0.02 -27.21
CA LYS A 425 -1.44 -1.02 -28.05
C LYS A 425 -0.07 -0.62 -28.54
N ILE A 426 0.85 -1.59 -28.51
CA ILE A 426 2.20 -1.53 -29.06
C ILE A 426 2.37 -2.73 -29.99
N LEU A 427 2.95 -2.49 -31.16
CA LEU A 427 3.26 -3.54 -32.14
C LEU A 427 4.74 -3.89 -32.07
N HIS A 428 5.06 -5.18 -32.11
CA HIS A 428 6.44 -5.70 -32.04
C HIS A 428 7.25 -5.04 -30.91
N PRO A 429 6.74 -5.13 -29.66
CA PRO A 429 7.27 -4.38 -28.52
C PRO A 429 8.74 -4.72 -28.25
N LYS A 430 9.50 -3.69 -27.90
CA LYS A 430 10.81 -3.85 -27.27
C LYS A 430 10.61 -3.87 -25.77
N PHE A 431 11.09 -4.92 -25.11
CA PHE A 431 10.91 -5.05 -23.68
C PHE A 431 12.04 -4.38 -22.90
N SER A 432 11.61 -3.53 -21.98
CA SER A 432 12.33 -2.86 -20.92
C SER A 432 11.32 -2.67 -19.78
N ALA A 433 11.71 -1.97 -18.72
CA ALA A 433 10.68 -1.32 -17.91
C ALA A 433 9.90 -0.33 -18.81
N ILE A 434 8.59 -0.53 -18.92
CA ILE A 434 7.75 0.09 -19.94
C ILE A 434 6.41 0.55 -19.33
N SER A 435 5.90 1.71 -19.77
CA SER A 435 4.58 2.19 -19.36
C SER A 435 4.03 3.29 -20.25
N LEU A 436 2.75 3.60 -20.08
CA LEU A 436 2.11 4.81 -20.61
C LEU A 436 2.47 6.03 -19.74
N ILE A 437 2.86 7.13 -20.39
CA ILE A 437 2.96 8.46 -19.79
C ILE A 437 2.06 9.46 -20.52
N LEU A 438 1.64 10.50 -19.80
CA LEU A 438 0.75 11.55 -20.29
C LEU A 438 1.37 12.94 -20.08
N ARG A 439 1.25 13.84 -21.05
CA ARG A 439 1.81 15.20 -20.95
C ARG A 439 1.14 16.03 -19.83
N LEU A 440 1.93 16.74 -19.02
CA LEU A 440 1.49 17.49 -17.82
C LEU A 440 0.62 18.73 -18.10
N LEU A 441 0.59 19.24 -19.33
CA LEU A 441 -0.20 20.43 -19.68
C LEU A 441 -1.72 20.16 -19.63
N SER A 442 -2.12 18.89 -19.59
CA SER A 442 -3.50 18.48 -19.35
C SER A 442 -3.81 18.47 -17.85
N TRP A 443 -4.18 19.62 -17.27
CA TRP A 443 -4.63 19.70 -15.86
C TRP A 443 -6.03 19.11 -15.63
N ASN A 444 -6.70 18.68 -16.70
CA ASN A 444 -8.08 18.20 -16.67
C ASN A 444 -8.14 16.79 -17.27
N VAL A 445 -7.63 15.82 -16.51
CA VAL A 445 -7.60 14.42 -16.90
C VAL A 445 -8.60 13.68 -16.04
N ASP A 446 -9.61 13.11 -16.70
CA ASP A 446 -10.49 12.17 -16.06
C ASP A 446 -9.84 10.78 -16.08
N VAL A 447 -9.95 10.07 -14.97
CA VAL A 447 -9.35 8.75 -14.77
C VAL A 447 -10.41 7.76 -14.28
N HIS A 448 -10.30 6.53 -14.74
CA HIS A 448 -10.97 5.39 -14.12
C HIS A 448 -10.38 5.19 -12.73
N CYS A 449 -11.24 4.96 -11.73
CA CYS A 449 -10.83 4.79 -10.34
C CYS A 449 -11.30 3.45 -9.81
N GLU A 450 -10.55 2.94 -8.84
CA GLU A 450 -10.92 1.79 -8.02
C GLU A 450 -11.25 2.26 -6.60
N LEU A 451 -12.22 1.61 -5.99
CA LEU A 451 -12.50 1.70 -4.55
C LEU A 451 -12.24 0.34 -3.92
N MET A 452 -11.48 0.30 -2.84
CA MET A 452 -11.27 -0.92 -2.05
C MET A 452 -11.69 -0.67 -0.61
N LEU A 453 -12.66 -1.42 -0.12
CA LEU A 453 -13.10 -1.37 1.26
C LEU A 453 -12.50 -2.54 2.05
N TYR A 454 -11.82 -2.22 3.15
CA TYR A 454 -11.42 -3.18 4.16
C TYR A 454 -12.17 -2.92 5.45
N LEU A 455 -12.66 -3.97 6.08
CA LEU A 455 -13.36 -3.91 7.35
C LEU A 455 -12.52 -4.60 8.42
N THR A 456 -12.29 -3.92 9.53
CA THR A 456 -11.74 -4.52 10.76
C THR A 456 -12.76 -4.44 11.87
N VAL A 457 -13.06 -5.56 12.51
CA VAL A 457 -13.99 -5.62 13.63
C VAL A 457 -13.21 -5.61 14.95
N MET A 458 -13.55 -4.68 15.85
CA MET A 458 -12.95 -4.55 17.17
C MET A 458 -14.03 -4.42 18.25
N LYS A 459 -14.29 -5.50 19.01
CA LYS A 459 -15.32 -5.55 20.05
C LYS A 459 -16.71 -5.08 19.54
N GLU A 460 -17.09 -3.85 19.88
CA GLU A 460 -18.37 -3.21 19.52
C GLU A 460 -18.22 -2.15 18.40
N THR A 461 -17.06 -2.10 17.75
CA THR A 461 -16.71 -1.08 16.75
C THR A 461 -16.25 -1.74 15.45
N LEU A 462 -16.73 -1.21 14.33
CA LEU A 462 -16.27 -1.51 12.99
C LEU A 462 -15.38 -0.38 12.49
N ILE A 463 -14.22 -0.73 11.95
CA ILE A 463 -13.26 0.19 11.37
C ILE A 463 -13.21 -0.05 9.86
N PRO A 464 -14.06 0.64 9.06
CA PRO A 464 -13.93 0.64 7.62
C PRO A 464 -12.72 1.47 7.18
N ARG A 465 -11.95 0.94 6.23
CA ARG A 465 -10.87 1.61 5.51
C ARG A 465 -11.19 1.61 4.02
N LEU A 466 -11.58 2.76 3.49
CA LEU A 466 -11.94 2.94 2.08
C LEU A 466 -10.79 3.61 1.33
N TYR A 467 -10.12 2.83 0.48
CA TYR A 467 -9.07 3.29 -0.42
C TYR A 467 -9.69 3.81 -1.72
N LEU A 468 -9.19 4.93 -2.22
CA LEU A 468 -9.56 5.50 -3.52
C LEU A 468 -8.29 5.81 -4.31
N PHE A 469 -8.22 5.31 -5.54
CA PHE A 469 -7.04 5.50 -6.39
C PHE A 469 -7.37 5.27 -7.87
N PRO A 470 -6.56 5.80 -8.81
CA PRO A 470 -6.72 5.48 -10.23
C PRO A 470 -6.66 3.96 -10.45
N SER A 471 -7.43 3.40 -11.38
CA SER A 471 -7.51 1.95 -11.61
C SER A 471 -6.18 1.38 -12.13
N ASN A 472 -5.27 1.13 -11.20
CA ASN A 472 -3.90 0.73 -11.41
C ASN A 472 -3.66 -0.60 -10.67
N PRO A 473 -3.40 -1.70 -11.40
CA PRO A 473 -3.20 -3.00 -10.78
C PRO A 473 -2.03 -3.04 -9.79
N GLY A 474 -0.98 -2.24 -9.99
CA GLY A 474 0.13 -2.14 -9.05
C GLY A 474 -0.31 -1.54 -7.70
N GLN A 475 -1.25 -0.59 -7.71
CA GLN A 475 -1.81 -0.02 -6.48
C GLN A 475 -2.74 -0.99 -5.76
N ILE A 476 -3.52 -1.80 -6.50
CA ILE A 476 -4.34 -2.88 -5.90
C ILE A 476 -3.44 -3.81 -5.08
N GLN A 477 -2.31 -4.25 -5.67
CA GLN A 477 -1.35 -5.10 -4.98
C GLN A 477 -0.72 -4.40 -3.76
N ALA A 478 -0.38 -3.12 -3.86
CA ALA A 478 0.16 -2.34 -2.73
C ALA A 478 -0.84 -2.24 -1.56
N VAL A 479 -2.14 -2.03 -1.86
CA VAL A 479 -3.21 -2.03 -0.85
C VAL A 479 -3.34 -3.41 -0.20
N GLU A 480 -3.36 -4.48 -0.98
CA GLU A 480 -3.47 -5.85 -0.45
C GLU A 480 -2.29 -6.20 0.46
N GLN A 481 -1.06 -5.85 0.05
CA GLN A 481 0.14 -6.04 0.85
C GLN A 481 0.10 -5.19 2.14
N GLN A 482 -0.38 -3.95 2.07
CA GLN A 482 -0.54 -3.10 3.25
C GLN A 482 -1.58 -3.69 4.22
N GLU A 483 -2.72 -4.13 3.71
CA GLU A 483 -3.79 -4.67 4.55
C GLU A 483 -3.45 -6.02 5.17
N SER A 484 -2.56 -6.80 4.55
CA SER A 484 -2.02 -8.04 5.13
C SER A 484 -1.31 -7.83 6.48
N LYS A 485 -0.87 -6.60 6.79
CA LYS A 485 -0.23 -6.24 8.07
C LYS A 485 -1.24 -6.03 9.20
N PHE A 486 -2.52 -5.82 8.91
CA PHE A 486 -3.56 -5.59 9.92
C PHE A 486 -4.30 -6.88 10.25
N GLN A 487 -4.12 -7.37 11.48
CA GLN A 487 -4.79 -8.57 11.94
C GLN A 487 -6.32 -8.39 11.97
N GLY A 488 -7.06 -9.33 11.38
CA GLY A 488 -8.52 -9.30 11.33
C GLY A 488 -9.12 -8.33 10.31
N SER A 489 -8.28 -7.67 9.49
CA SER A 489 -8.75 -6.88 8.35
C SER A 489 -9.16 -7.80 7.20
N LYS A 490 -10.31 -7.51 6.58
CA LYS A 490 -10.79 -8.27 5.43
C LYS A 490 -11.31 -7.36 4.34
N ARG A 491 -10.97 -7.71 3.10
CA ARG A 491 -11.50 -7.06 1.90
C ARG A 491 -13.00 -7.33 1.81
N PHE A 492 -13.76 -6.27 1.64
CA PHE A 492 -15.21 -6.32 1.45
C PHE A 492 -15.53 -6.01 -0.02
N PRO A 493 -16.37 -6.82 -0.68
CA PRO A 493 -16.76 -6.55 -2.06
C PRO A 493 -17.66 -5.31 -2.09
N ILE A 494 -17.27 -4.31 -2.88
CA ILE A 494 -18.03 -3.10 -3.13
C ILE A 494 -18.13 -2.84 -4.62
N THR A 495 -19.10 -2.02 -5.00
CA THR A 495 -19.32 -1.57 -6.37
C THR A 495 -18.20 -0.63 -6.82
N ARG A 496 -17.82 -0.74 -8.09
CA ARG A 496 -16.86 0.17 -8.72
C ARG A 496 -17.54 1.48 -9.13
N PRO A 497 -16.81 2.61 -9.18
CA PRO A 497 -17.33 3.85 -9.74
C PRO A 497 -17.76 3.68 -11.21
N GLU A 498 -19.02 3.95 -11.52
CA GLU A 498 -19.55 3.84 -12.89
C GLU A 498 -19.14 5.01 -13.80
N ARG A 499 -18.47 6.04 -13.26
CA ARG A 499 -18.02 7.23 -13.99
C ARG A 499 -16.57 7.51 -13.65
N SER A 500 -15.89 8.18 -14.57
CA SER A 500 -14.52 8.66 -14.33
C SER A 500 -14.49 9.80 -13.32
N PHE A 501 -13.38 9.90 -12.61
CA PHE A 501 -13.11 10.95 -11.64
C PHE A 501 -12.02 11.87 -12.15
N LYS A 502 -12.09 13.15 -11.78
CA LYS A 502 -11.05 14.11 -12.10
C LYS A 502 -9.80 13.84 -11.26
N LEU A 503 -8.67 13.65 -11.93
CA LEU A 503 -7.37 13.58 -11.26
C LEU A 503 -7.01 14.93 -10.63
N ASN A 504 -6.28 14.91 -9.51
CA ASN A 504 -5.91 16.08 -8.70
C ASN A 504 -7.07 16.78 -7.98
N SER A 505 -8.23 16.13 -7.87
CA SER A 505 -9.38 16.60 -7.07
C SER A 505 -9.41 16.00 -5.67
N TYR A 506 -10.07 16.67 -4.73
CA TYR A 506 -10.36 16.10 -3.41
C TYR A 506 -11.71 15.39 -3.40
N PHE A 507 -11.79 14.41 -2.50
CA PHE A 507 -12.98 13.64 -2.23
C PHE A 507 -13.25 13.62 -0.73
N ARG A 508 -14.52 13.58 -0.35
CA ARG A 508 -14.97 13.47 1.04
C ARG A 508 -15.83 12.23 1.20
N LEU A 509 -15.58 11.44 2.24
CA LEU A 509 -16.44 10.32 2.60
C LEU A 509 -17.46 10.76 3.66
N ASN A 510 -18.71 10.34 3.48
CA ASN A 510 -19.75 10.44 4.48
C ASN A 510 -20.18 9.04 4.89
N ILE A 511 -20.25 8.80 6.19
CA ILE A 511 -20.83 7.60 6.78
C ILE A 511 -21.71 8.09 7.94
N PRO A 512 -23.04 8.16 7.77
CA PRO A 512 -23.93 8.79 8.75
C PRO A 512 -23.82 8.21 10.16
N CYS A 513 -23.55 6.91 10.28
CA CYS A 513 -23.39 6.21 11.56
C CYS A 513 -21.96 6.22 12.11
N SER A 514 -21.01 6.87 11.42
CA SER A 514 -19.64 7.00 11.92
C SER A 514 -19.53 8.06 13.01
N THR A 515 -18.65 7.79 13.97
CA THR A 515 -18.29 8.72 15.05
C THR A 515 -17.11 9.62 14.66
N ALA A 516 -16.28 9.15 13.73
CA ALA A 516 -15.16 9.88 13.17
C ALA A 516 -14.82 9.28 11.79
N ILE A 517 -14.38 10.13 10.88
CA ILE A 517 -13.75 9.77 9.60
C ILE A 517 -12.47 10.58 9.52
N ASN A 518 -11.34 9.91 9.29
CA ASN A 518 -10.05 10.59 9.14
C ASN A 518 -9.24 9.93 8.00
N PRO A 519 -8.65 10.73 7.08
CA PRO A 519 -8.82 12.19 6.96
C PRO A 519 -10.24 12.56 6.53
N PRO A 520 -10.70 13.79 6.78
CA PRO A 520 -12.03 14.23 6.32
C PRO A 520 -12.10 14.30 4.79
N ARG A 521 -10.96 14.53 4.12
CA ARG A 521 -10.83 14.53 2.67
C ARG A 521 -9.57 13.81 2.24
N ILE A 522 -9.59 13.19 1.06
CA ILE A 522 -8.40 12.63 0.41
C ILE A 522 -8.20 13.26 -0.95
N HIS A 523 -6.94 13.45 -1.34
CA HIS A 523 -6.54 13.95 -2.64
C HIS A 523 -6.31 12.78 -3.61
N LEU A 524 -7.05 12.76 -4.72
CA LEU A 524 -6.89 11.76 -5.78
C LEU A 524 -5.68 12.14 -6.64
N ILE A 525 -4.54 11.55 -6.30
CA ILE A 525 -3.30 11.68 -7.05
C ILE A 525 -2.72 10.33 -7.39
N GLN A 526 -1.80 10.37 -8.33
CA GLN A 526 -0.94 9.27 -8.71
C GLN A 526 0.08 9.00 -7.59
N ARG A 527 0.09 7.78 -7.05
CA ARG A 527 1.04 7.33 -6.02
C ARG A 527 1.63 5.98 -6.40
N ASP A 528 2.92 5.80 -6.16
CA ASP A 528 3.57 4.50 -6.32
C ASP A 528 3.44 3.62 -5.09
N THR A 529 3.33 4.27 -3.93
CA THR A 529 3.03 3.63 -2.67
C THR A 529 1.53 3.43 -2.51
N THR A 530 1.16 2.75 -1.43
CA THR A 530 -0.24 2.57 -1.08
C THR A 530 -0.98 3.92 -1.03
N PRO A 531 -2.14 4.03 -1.70
CA PRO A 531 -2.96 5.22 -1.68
C PRO A 531 -3.41 5.63 -0.29
N SER A 532 -3.69 6.93 -0.09
CA SER A 532 -4.43 7.39 1.06
C SER A 532 -5.83 6.75 1.09
N PHE A 533 -6.34 6.54 2.30
CA PHE A 533 -7.65 5.96 2.53
C PHE A 533 -8.38 6.73 3.61
N PHE A 534 -9.71 6.72 3.54
CA PHE A 534 -10.54 7.11 4.67
C PHE A 534 -10.57 5.97 5.68
N LYS A 535 -10.33 6.25 6.95
CA LYS A 535 -10.67 5.33 8.03
C LYS A 535 -11.76 5.94 8.89
N ALA A 536 -12.85 5.20 9.04
CA ALA A 536 -13.92 5.61 9.94
C ALA A 536 -14.00 4.71 11.18
N ILE A 537 -14.72 5.19 12.18
CA ILE A 537 -15.04 4.46 13.40
C ILE A 537 -16.55 4.40 13.51
N VAL A 538 -17.12 3.22 13.28
CA VAL A 538 -18.57 2.98 13.28
C VAL A 538 -18.91 2.08 14.47
N LYS A 539 -19.88 2.48 15.31
CA LYS A 539 -20.38 1.58 16.36
C LYS A 539 -21.23 0.50 15.71
N ILE A 540 -21.03 -0.75 16.13
CA ILE A 540 -21.81 -1.89 15.65
C ILE A 540 -23.18 -1.82 16.32
N THR A 541 -24.14 -1.21 15.64
CA THR A 541 -25.52 -1.01 16.12
C THR A 541 -26.50 -2.02 15.53
N GLY A 542 -26.05 -2.92 14.66
CA GLY A 542 -26.92 -3.88 13.99
C GLY A 542 -27.80 -3.28 12.90
N ILE A 543 -27.30 -2.26 12.21
CA ILE A 543 -27.95 -1.61 11.05
C ILE A 543 -27.02 -1.62 9.85
N ASP A 544 -27.56 -1.46 8.66
CA ASP A 544 -26.75 -1.34 7.44
C ASP A 544 -25.91 -0.06 7.47
N ILE A 545 -24.71 -0.12 6.89
CA ILE A 545 -23.79 1.02 6.86
C ILE A 545 -23.81 1.61 5.46
N GLU A 546 -24.43 2.78 5.35
CA GLU A 546 -24.42 3.60 4.14
C GLU A 546 -23.13 4.41 4.07
N MET A 547 -22.49 4.40 2.91
CA MET A 547 -21.28 5.15 2.60
C MET A 547 -21.50 5.97 1.33
N GLU A 548 -21.22 7.26 1.38
CA GLU A 548 -21.34 8.17 0.23
C GLU A 548 -20.02 8.91 0.01
N LEU A 549 -19.54 8.90 -1.23
CA LEU A 549 -18.36 9.64 -1.65
C LEU A 549 -18.79 10.91 -2.39
N PHE A 550 -18.26 12.05 -1.95
CA PHE A 550 -18.51 13.37 -2.52
C PHE A 550 -17.27 13.87 -3.27
N SER A 551 -17.48 14.48 -4.43
CA SER A 551 -16.45 15.24 -5.17
C SER A 551 -16.25 16.66 -4.59
N ASP A 552 -15.23 17.37 -5.09
CA ASP A 552 -14.94 18.77 -4.77
C ASP A 552 -16.12 19.74 -4.90
N ASP A 553 -17.03 19.48 -5.85
CA ASP A 553 -18.24 20.27 -6.08
C ASP A 553 -19.45 19.78 -5.24
N GLU A 554 -19.19 18.96 -4.22
CA GLU A 554 -20.15 18.42 -3.25
C GLU A 554 -21.29 17.60 -3.90
N ARG A 555 -21.00 16.97 -5.05
CA ARG A 555 -21.89 15.99 -5.67
C ARG A 555 -21.55 14.59 -5.19
N ILE A 556 -22.57 13.76 -4.97
CA ILE A 556 -22.39 12.34 -4.70
C ILE A 556 -21.91 11.67 -5.99
N VAL A 557 -20.72 11.07 -5.95
CA VAL A 557 -20.10 10.37 -7.08
C VAL A 557 -20.13 8.86 -6.94
N TRP A 558 -20.37 8.37 -5.72
CA TRP A 558 -20.49 6.94 -5.41
C TRP A 558 -21.26 6.75 -4.11
N THR A 559 -22.06 5.68 -4.04
CA THR A 559 -22.83 5.28 -2.86
C THR A 559 -22.75 3.77 -2.71
N GLU A 560 -22.63 3.29 -1.48
CA GLU A 560 -22.60 1.88 -1.16
C GLU A 560 -23.31 1.57 0.15
N ILE A 561 -23.90 0.38 0.22
CA ILE A 561 -24.58 -0.11 1.42
C ILE A 561 -23.91 -1.41 1.83
N VAL A 562 -23.20 -1.38 2.96
CA VAL A 562 -22.64 -2.58 3.59
C VAL A 562 -23.72 -3.19 4.49
N SER A 563 -24.26 -4.33 4.06
CA SER A 563 -25.31 -5.04 4.80
C SER A 563 -24.80 -5.52 6.16
N ARG A 564 -25.67 -5.41 7.16
CA ARG A 564 -25.43 -5.96 8.50
C ARG A 564 -24.95 -7.40 8.47
N ASP A 565 -25.67 -8.24 7.75
CA ASP A 565 -25.45 -9.68 7.81
C ASP A 565 -24.05 -10.05 7.29
N GLU A 566 -23.48 -9.24 6.38
CA GLU A 566 -22.16 -9.46 5.78
C GLU A 566 -21.01 -9.05 6.71
N TYR A 567 -21.12 -7.93 7.44
CA TYR A 567 -20.07 -7.54 8.39
C TYR A 567 -20.18 -8.29 9.74
N TYR A 568 -21.36 -8.82 10.11
CA TYR A 568 -21.50 -9.72 11.26
C TYR A 568 -20.89 -11.11 11.00
N GLN A 569 -20.93 -11.61 9.76
CA GLN A 569 -20.17 -12.81 9.38
C GLN A 569 -18.67 -12.66 9.62
N ASN A 570 -18.13 -11.45 9.53
CA ASN A 570 -16.73 -11.15 9.83
C ASN A 570 -16.42 -11.03 11.32
N GLN A 571 -17.39 -10.65 12.16
CA GLN A 571 -17.25 -10.60 13.63
C GLN A 571 -17.09 -12.01 14.24
N ALA A 572 -17.80 -13.02 13.72
CA ALA A 572 -17.69 -14.40 14.17
C ALA A 572 -16.29 -15.01 13.96
N LEU A 573 -15.51 -14.46 13.01
CA LEU A 573 -14.15 -14.91 12.67
C LEU A 573 -13.04 -14.10 13.35
N THR A 574 -13.36 -13.02 14.07
CA THR A 574 -12.36 -12.07 14.63
C THR A 574 -12.43 -11.89 16.14
N LEU A 575 -13.44 -12.43 16.83
CA LEU A 575 -13.43 -12.50 18.29
C LEU A 575 -12.59 -13.71 18.74
N SER A 576 -11.52 -13.44 19.48
CA SER A 576 -10.49 -14.34 20.06
C SER A 576 -9.58 -15.06 19.08
N GLY A 577 -8.28 -14.74 19.12
CA GLY A 577 -7.18 -15.39 18.40
C GLY A 577 -6.88 -16.84 18.82
N ILE A 578 -7.92 -17.61 19.15
CA ILE A 578 -7.85 -19.06 19.29
C ILE A 578 -8.51 -19.63 18.04
N PRO A 579 -7.76 -20.34 17.16
CA PRO A 579 -8.34 -21.05 16.03
C PRO A 579 -9.55 -21.89 16.45
N ALA A 580 -10.60 -21.94 15.62
CA ALA A 580 -11.84 -22.65 15.98
C ALA A 580 -11.60 -24.11 16.40
N GLU A 581 -10.62 -24.76 15.77
CA GLU A 581 -10.13 -26.08 16.14
C GLU A 581 -9.64 -26.15 17.60
N GLU A 582 -8.76 -25.23 17.99
CA GLU A 582 -8.21 -25.19 19.34
C GLU A 582 -9.30 -24.88 20.36
N PHE A 583 -10.23 -23.96 20.06
CA PHE A 583 -11.35 -23.63 20.93
C PHE A 583 -12.27 -24.84 21.17
N LEU A 584 -12.72 -25.50 20.10
CA LEU A 584 -13.64 -26.65 20.20
C LEU A 584 -12.98 -27.85 20.89
N LYS A 585 -11.68 -28.08 20.66
CA LYS A 585 -10.92 -29.14 21.34
C LYS A 585 -10.71 -28.82 22.82
N LYS A 586 -10.29 -27.60 23.14
CA LYS A 586 -10.01 -27.15 24.51
C LYS A 586 -11.24 -27.18 25.39
N HIS A 587 -12.37 -26.70 24.88
CA HIS A 587 -13.62 -26.56 25.65
C HIS A 587 -14.63 -27.67 25.41
N ARG A 588 -14.18 -28.81 24.86
CA ARG A 588 -15.08 -29.91 24.47
C ARG A 588 -15.99 -30.36 25.61
N SER A 589 -15.45 -30.47 26.82
CA SER A 589 -16.20 -30.95 27.99
C SER A 589 -17.25 -29.95 28.43
N GLU A 590 -16.90 -28.67 28.46
CA GLU A 590 -17.75 -27.56 28.87
C GLU A 590 -18.86 -27.32 27.85
N LEU A 591 -18.58 -27.49 26.56
CA LEU A 591 -19.58 -27.42 25.50
C LEU A 591 -20.59 -28.57 25.62
N ILE A 592 -20.12 -29.81 25.83
CA ILE A 592 -21.00 -30.97 26.01
C ILE A 592 -21.94 -30.78 27.22
N GLN A 593 -21.46 -30.17 28.29
CA GLN A 593 -22.26 -29.95 29.50
C GLN A 593 -23.11 -28.67 29.46
N GLY A 594 -22.65 -27.64 28.74
CA GLY A 594 -23.21 -26.30 28.80
C GLY A 594 -24.24 -25.99 27.72
N VAL A 595 -24.18 -26.66 26.56
CA VAL A 595 -25.13 -26.43 25.46
C VAL A 595 -26.50 -27.00 25.84
N LYS A 596 -27.53 -26.16 25.77
CA LYS A 596 -28.90 -26.51 26.19
C LYS A 596 -29.68 -27.19 25.08
N ASN A 597 -29.41 -26.86 23.83
CA ASN A 597 -30.07 -27.46 22.67
C ASN A 597 -29.10 -27.55 21.48
N PRO A 598 -28.53 -28.74 21.18
CA PRO A 598 -27.61 -28.92 20.06
C PRO A 598 -28.29 -29.02 18.69
N MET A 599 -29.60 -29.24 18.62
CA MET A 599 -30.28 -29.47 17.34
C MET A 599 -30.27 -28.23 16.41
N PRO A 600 -30.50 -27.00 16.87
CA PRO A 600 -30.34 -25.79 16.04
C PRO A 600 -28.94 -25.65 15.43
N ILE A 601 -27.91 -26.08 16.17
CA ILE A 601 -26.53 -26.08 15.68
C ILE A 601 -26.36 -27.14 14.58
N ALA A 602 -26.94 -28.33 14.77
CA ALA A 602 -26.93 -29.39 13.76
C ALA A 602 -27.73 -28.99 12.50
N ASP A 603 -28.87 -28.29 12.65
CA ASP A 603 -29.70 -27.79 11.55
C ASP A 603 -28.90 -26.78 10.68
N ASP A 604 -28.18 -25.87 11.32
CA ASP A 604 -27.32 -24.90 10.64
C ASP A 604 -26.15 -25.56 9.90
N LEU A 605 -25.59 -26.63 10.46
CA LEU A 605 -24.51 -27.38 9.82
C LEU A 605 -25.02 -28.22 8.65
N LEU A 606 -26.20 -28.82 8.77
CA LEU A 606 -26.82 -29.59 7.69
C LEU A 606 -27.21 -28.69 6.51
N SER A 607 -27.83 -27.53 6.78
CA SER A 607 -28.23 -26.57 5.73
C SER A 607 -27.06 -26.02 4.92
N LYS A 608 -25.85 -25.99 5.51
CA LYS A 608 -24.60 -25.57 4.87
C LYS A 608 -23.78 -26.74 4.31
N SER A 609 -24.33 -27.96 4.32
CA SER A 609 -23.65 -29.20 3.88
C SER A 609 -22.34 -29.49 4.63
N MET A 610 -22.21 -29.00 5.87
CA MET A 610 -21.04 -29.19 6.74
C MET A 610 -21.09 -30.56 7.47
N ILE A 611 -22.30 -31.06 7.70
CA ILE A 611 -22.59 -32.43 8.11
C ILE A 611 -23.56 -33.06 7.11
N GLY A 612 -23.48 -34.38 6.90
CA GLY A 612 -24.37 -35.13 6.03
C GLY A 612 -25.64 -35.61 6.75
N ASP A 613 -26.63 -36.05 5.98
CA ASP A 613 -27.92 -36.55 6.50
C ASP A 613 -27.76 -37.72 7.48
N GLU A 614 -26.77 -38.60 7.25
CA GLU A 614 -26.48 -39.73 8.15
C GLU A 614 -25.93 -39.28 9.51
N GLU A 615 -25.04 -38.27 9.52
CA GLU A 615 -24.49 -37.69 10.74
C GLU A 615 -25.57 -36.95 11.52
N TYR A 616 -26.38 -36.16 10.82
CA TYR A 616 -27.52 -35.48 11.41
C TYR A 616 -28.51 -36.47 12.03
N SER A 617 -28.79 -37.59 11.34
CA SER A 617 -29.67 -38.65 11.86
C SER A 617 -29.10 -39.30 13.12
N ARG A 618 -27.78 -39.52 13.19
CA ARG A 618 -27.10 -40.02 14.40
C ARG A 618 -27.24 -39.04 15.56
N ILE A 619 -26.96 -37.76 15.32
CA ILE A 619 -27.12 -36.71 16.34
C ILE A 619 -28.58 -36.69 16.85
N LYS A 620 -29.56 -36.68 15.94
CA LYS A 620 -30.98 -36.63 16.28
C LYS A 620 -31.47 -37.86 17.05
N ALA A 621 -30.86 -39.02 16.84
CA ALA A 621 -31.23 -40.27 17.49
C ALA A 621 -30.83 -40.32 18.99
N GLU A 622 -29.89 -39.49 19.42
CA GLU A 622 -29.44 -39.46 20.80
C GLU A 622 -30.53 -38.95 21.77
N THR A 623 -30.52 -39.50 22.98
CA THR A 623 -31.60 -39.30 23.96
C THR A 623 -31.39 -38.10 24.87
N THR A 624 -30.14 -37.70 25.12
CA THR A 624 -29.78 -36.56 25.96
C THR A 624 -29.12 -35.46 25.16
N GLU A 625 -29.29 -34.20 25.59
CA GLU A 625 -28.65 -33.06 24.92
C GLU A 625 -27.12 -33.14 25.00
N GLN A 626 -26.57 -33.72 26.07
CA GLN A 626 -25.13 -33.95 26.20
C GLN A 626 -24.63 -34.98 25.18
N GLU A 627 -25.37 -36.05 24.93
CA GLU A 627 -25.02 -37.05 23.91
C GLU A 627 -25.16 -36.48 22.50
N ARG A 628 -26.21 -35.70 22.22
CA ARG A 628 -26.37 -34.96 20.97
C ARG A 628 -25.19 -34.03 20.70
N MET A 629 -24.78 -33.25 21.69
CA MET A 629 -23.64 -32.34 21.56
C MET A 629 -22.32 -33.12 21.37
N ARG A 630 -22.16 -34.25 22.05
CA ARG A 630 -20.99 -35.12 21.89
C ARG A 630 -20.89 -35.69 20.48
N GLU A 631 -21.99 -36.19 19.93
CA GLU A 631 -22.04 -36.72 18.57
C GLU A 631 -21.86 -35.62 17.52
N LEU A 632 -22.41 -34.42 17.75
CA LEU A 632 -22.18 -33.26 16.89
C LEU A 632 -20.69 -32.91 16.81
N LEU A 633 -20.00 -32.84 17.95
CA LEU A 633 -18.55 -32.58 17.97
C LEU A 633 -17.74 -33.73 17.34
N ASN A 634 -18.18 -34.98 17.48
CA ASN A 634 -17.55 -36.13 16.81
C ASN A 634 -17.65 -36.04 15.29
N ALA A 635 -18.76 -35.55 14.75
CA ALA A 635 -18.94 -35.37 13.31
C ALA A 635 -18.12 -34.18 12.76
N VAL A 636 -17.94 -33.13 13.56
CA VAL A 636 -17.31 -31.87 13.12
C VAL A 636 -15.78 -31.91 13.21
N LEU A 637 -15.21 -32.38 14.33
CA LEU A 637 -13.77 -32.26 14.60
C LEU A 637 -12.84 -32.92 13.55
N PRO A 638 -13.20 -34.04 12.91
CA PRO A 638 -12.36 -34.67 11.88
C PRO A 638 -12.36 -33.96 10.53
N LYS A 639 -13.29 -33.04 10.26
CA LYS A 639 -13.58 -32.51 8.91
C LYS A 639 -12.82 -31.23 8.54
N GLY A 640 -11.82 -30.85 9.34
CA GLY A 640 -10.94 -29.72 9.04
C GLY A 640 -11.48 -28.35 9.48
N PRO A 641 -10.69 -27.29 9.26
CA PRO A 641 -10.88 -25.98 9.89
C PRO A 641 -12.14 -25.25 9.42
N GLU A 642 -12.58 -25.48 8.19
CA GLU A 642 -13.79 -24.86 7.63
C GLU A 642 -15.06 -25.32 8.37
N VAL A 643 -15.22 -26.63 8.53
CA VAL A 643 -16.35 -27.24 9.24
C VAL A 643 -16.32 -26.88 10.73
N MET A 644 -15.13 -26.89 11.34
CA MET A 644 -14.95 -26.45 12.74
C MET A 644 -15.30 -24.96 12.92
N GLY A 645 -14.93 -24.11 11.97
CA GLY A 645 -15.30 -22.69 11.96
C GLY A 645 -16.82 -22.49 11.86
N ALA A 646 -17.49 -23.24 10.99
CA ALA A 646 -18.94 -23.22 10.85
C ALA A 646 -19.66 -23.66 12.14
N CYS A 647 -19.14 -24.69 12.82
CA CYS A 647 -19.68 -25.18 14.09
C CYS A 647 -19.52 -24.15 15.21
N LEU A 648 -18.34 -23.51 15.33
CA LEU A 648 -18.11 -22.48 16.33
C LEU A 648 -18.99 -21.24 16.08
N LYS A 649 -19.26 -20.92 14.82
CA LYS A 649 -20.20 -19.87 14.43
C LYS A 649 -21.62 -20.21 14.89
N ALA A 650 -22.14 -21.38 14.55
CA ALA A 650 -23.47 -21.82 14.99
C ALA A 650 -23.59 -21.88 16.52
N LEU A 651 -22.54 -22.33 17.22
CA LEU A 651 -22.46 -22.26 18.69
C LEU A 651 -22.53 -20.82 19.22
N SER A 652 -21.90 -19.87 18.55
CA SER A 652 -21.92 -18.46 18.97
C SER A 652 -23.29 -17.81 18.74
N GLU A 653 -24.05 -18.29 17.75
CA GLU A 653 -25.39 -17.81 17.42
C GLU A 653 -26.44 -18.36 18.40
N HIS A 654 -26.40 -19.67 18.69
CA HIS A 654 -27.42 -20.33 19.53
C HIS A 654 -27.06 -20.34 21.02
N GLU A 655 -25.77 -20.29 21.37
CA GLU A 655 -25.26 -20.42 22.74
C GLU A 655 -24.27 -19.30 23.09
N HIS A 656 -24.58 -18.07 22.64
CA HIS A 656 -23.74 -16.88 22.77
C HIS A 656 -23.14 -16.68 24.17
N HIS A 657 -23.95 -16.83 25.23
CA HIS A 657 -23.50 -16.62 26.61
C HIS A 657 -22.46 -17.65 27.07
N LEU A 658 -22.62 -18.90 26.67
CA LEU A 658 -21.69 -19.98 27.00
C LEU A 658 -20.37 -19.79 26.26
N VAL A 659 -20.43 -19.51 24.96
CA VAL A 659 -19.23 -19.27 24.14
C VAL A 659 -18.46 -18.05 24.66
N LYS A 660 -19.16 -16.97 25.03
CA LYS A 660 -18.54 -15.79 25.64
C LYS A 660 -17.82 -16.14 26.95
N TYR A 661 -18.48 -16.85 27.86
CA TYR A 661 -17.89 -17.27 29.14
C TYR A 661 -16.63 -18.14 28.97
N LEU A 662 -16.67 -19.10 28.04
CA LEU A 662 -15.53 -19.99 27.77
C LEU A 662 -14.36 -19.27 27.09
N ARG A 663 -14.62 -18.21 26.33
CA ARG A 663 -13.57 -17.37 25.75
C ARG A 663 -12.88 -16.49 26.81
N GLU A 664 -13.65 -15.94 27.74
CA GLU A 664 -13.14 -15.12 28.84
C GLU A 664 -12.34 -15.93 29.88
N SER A 665 -12.63 -17.24 30.03
CA SER A 665 -11.85 -18.13 30.90
C SER A 665 -10.59 -18.70 30.24
N SER A 666 -10.37 -18.40 28.96
CA SER A 666 -9.24 -18.88 28.15
C SER A 666 -8.11 -17.87 27.97
N THR A 667 -8.32 -16.62 28.37
CA THR A 667 -7.33 -15.54 28.51
C THR A 667 -6.84 -15.44 29.93
#